data_AF-A0A7X3X3J5-F1
#
_entry.id   AF-A0A7X3X3J5-F1
#
_cell.length_a   1.000
_cell.length_b   1.000
_cell.length_c   1.000
_cell.angle_alpha   90.00
_cell.angle_beta   90.00
_cell.angle_gamma   90.00
#
_symmetry.space_group_name_H-M   'P 1'
#
loop_
_entity.id
_entity.type
_entity.pdbx_description
1 polymer ?
#
loop_
_entity_poly.entity_id
_entity_poly.type
_entity_poly.pdbx_seq_one_letter_code
_entity_poly.pdbx_strand_id
1 'polypeptide(L)'
;MHRPRPLFRTSLRAVYRVCDETPRGGARAARGALVIAAAWLLATCGDGTEPDPPIDHNRPPVANGTIPAQVLTVGESVTVGLSGFFSDPDGDDLSYSAESSNSAVAAVAISQNSAVVTGVSPGDATMTVTAFDGDGLSAQQSFAVHVRNRPPTPTGSIDDVELLAGESIEINAAGYFDDPDGDQLTYSAQTSDEDIATVTVSGATITVVGTGDGIAEVTVTATDAGGLSAQQSFAADVVPAGDPTVGFKLDSGTATEGGTVMLQLTIRPSPESAIRVTYGFGSDGDPGTADADQADYVADDGAVWVQAGDRIATLEIGVLDDDDIEPTREVFTVVLDVPAEGAGYTLRGVTTAVATIEEGICDRTSRVRDELVALAGVDQCHQVDGSHLATIDILDLRGPEPPSAAIAATRRESNRRPCGIAEEPALPGRRTASLPVLPGCGAATHPPAAPSLPPARHLAGATDAITELLAGDFAELTALRQLWLFNNELRELPAGVFSGLSQLVQIHLAFNRLRELPAGLLSGLSRLEDVSIQENELTRLPPDLLAGLTRLQGVWMYGNELTELPAGLFSDAVNLEVANLWGNRLRALPPDIFSGLPYLQSVNLFSNRLEELDVAVFSGLTDLAHLNLNDNRLSGLPTGIFADLENLEYLWIGKNRLEILQNGLFDETPNLRVLAADSNRIAEIEDGTFSNLHEMKEVRLEDNRLSQLRSGTFSGLEGLAWLMLAGNRINDLPPGVFADLGRVVFLNLNYNPLTELKRDALWGLDDLEVLWVGSGGLSQIHPGAFNGVPGLIQLAVAETPLSALPDGTFAGLPNLEELYVYSTGVSELGDEVFAGMPRLRNLYLWDSRLTELPPSVFSHLADLEILDISGNQLATLPPGVFSNLSRLKSLAVQRNNLAELPDEMFSGLSELNSLNLEENPGAPFVLDVQLERTDTADLAAPGPAQVVLSLSEGAPFSMRIPLSVDGGTLSTSAEVIQSGSTSSPEFTVTMSSGSQSGTQVVLGPAPRVPDAILGVQLLAADTLVLFTASGDVSGAEPVGMAARMEDQAPEDSGTAPLTLVTGVLGSAGWRLRPRSKGRGARPRTGCSADGGRCTPAGRERSGGARALSRRLAERAP
;
A
#
# COMPACT_ATOMS: atom_id res chain seq x y z
N MET A 1 -49.61 11.83 48.46
CA MET A 1 -49.05 12.92 49.30
C MET A 1 -47.65 13.20 48.78
N HIS A 2 -47.15 14.43 48.61
CA HIS A 2 -47.74 15.77 48.74
C HIS A 2 -47.46 16.60 47.46
N ARG A 3 -48.10 17.77 47.31
CA ARG A 3 -47.89 18.76 46.23
C ARG A 3 -47.25 20.03 46.84
N PRO A 4 -46.56 20.91 46.09
CA PRO A 4 -47.26 21.79 45.14
C PRO A 4 -46.58 22.09 43.77
N ARG A 5 -47.43 22.59 42.86
CA ARG A 5 -47.18 23.41 41.63
C ARG A 5 -47.69 24.85 41.96
N PRO A 6 -47.65 25.91 41.10
CA PRO A 6 -47.59 26.01 39.62
C PRO A 6 -46.56 27.07 39.13
N LEU A 7 -46.52 27.69 37.93
CA LEU A 7 -47.45 28.06 36.82
C LEU A 7 -46.63 28.09 35.48
N PHE A 8 -47.13 28.08 34.23
CA PHE A 8 -48.45 27.89 33.58
C PHE A 8 -48.19 27.38 32.12
N ARG A 9 -48.92 26.37 31.60
CA ARG A 9 -49.90 26.42 30.47
C ARG A 9 -49.36 26.86 29.08
N THR A 10 -49.65 26.23 27.93
CA THR A 10 -50.44 25.04 27.45
C THR A 10 -50.09 24.83 25.93
N SER A 11 -50.43 23.79 25.13
CA SER A 11 -51.14 22.48 25.19
C SER A 11 -50.79 21.71 23.86
N LEU A 12 -50.72 20.37 23.72
CA LEU A 12 -51.68 19.25 23.95
C LEU A 12 -52.94 19.34 23.04
N ARG A 13 -53.37 18.37 22.19
CA ARG A 13 -53.09 16.94 21.85
C ARG A 13 -53.43 16.71 20.33
N ALA A 14 -53.02 15.68 19.56
CA ALA A 14 -52.60 14.26 19.71
C ALA A 14 -53.70 13.16 19.51
N VAL A 15 -53.29 11.98 18.99
CA VAL A 15 -54.01 10.66 18.79
C VAL A 15 -55.06 10.64 17.63
N TYR A 16 -55.06 9.74 16.61
CA TYR A 16 -55.20 8.26 16.65
C TYR A 16 -54.83 7.44 15.36
N ARG A 17 -54.30 6.22 15.59
CA ARG A 17 -54.23 4.92 14.85
C ARG A 17 -54.59 4.69 13.34
N VAL A 18 -53.66 3.97 12.67
CA VAL A 18 -53.75 2.64 11.99
C VAL A 18 -54.77 2.36 10.86
N CYS A 19 -54.27 2.17 9.63
CA CYS A 19 -54.37 0.98 8.73
C CYS A 19 -53.60 1.34 7.41
N ASP A 20 -52.58 0.63 6.92
CA ASP A 20 -52.43 -0.75 6.41
C ASP A 20 -52.56 -0.83 4.87
N GLU A 21 -52.05 -1.90 4.26
CA GLU A 21 -51.96 -2.26 2.83
C GLU A 21 -50.91 -1.54 1.94
N THR A 22 -49.90 -2.31 1.53
CA THR A 22 -49.02 -2.08 0.36
C THR A 22 -49.74 -2.48 -0.95
N PRO A 23 -49.26 -2.15 -2.18
CA PRO A 23 -48.23 -3.02 -2.81
C PRO A 23 -47.32 -2.44 -3.93
N ARG A 24 -46.08 -2.95 -3.95
CA ARG A 24 -45.29 -3.44 -5.11
C ARG A 24 -44.96 -2.52 -6.32
N GLY A 25 -43.64 -2.42 -6.55
CA GLY A 25 -43.01 -2.58 -7.87
C GLY A 25 -42.55 -1.30 -8.56
N GLY A 26 -41.39 -1.25 -9.21
CA GLY A 26 -40.34 -2.27 -9.37
C GLY A 26 -39.71 -2.23 -10.77
N ALA A 27 -38.42 -2.60 -10.86
CA ALA A 27 -37.57 -2.56 -12.08
C ALA A 27 -37.28 -1.13 -12.59
N ARG A 28 -36.17 -0.84 -13.29
CA ARG A 28 -34.78 -1.36 -13.33
C ARG A 28 -33.96 -0.42 -14.25
N ALA A 29 -32.63 -0.48 -14.13
CA ALA A 29 -31.65 -0.23 -15.19
C ALA A 29 -31.40 1.21 -15.74
N ALA A 30 -30.18 1.67 -15.42
CA ALA A 30 -29.11 2.01 -16.38
C ALA A 30 -29.06 3.38 -17.10
N ARG A 31 -27.97 4.10 -16.78
CA ARG A 31 -27.00 4.78 -17.68
C ARG A 31 -27.54 5.46 -18.95
N GLY A 32 -27.46 6.79 -18.95
CA GLY A 32 -27.45 7.59 -20.19
C GLY A 32 -27.20 9.07 -19.89
N ALA A 33 -26.04 9.60 -20.24
CA ALA A 33 -25.73 11.02 -20.10
C ALA A 33 -25.95 11.76 -21.42
N LEU A 34 -26.62 12.93 -21.39
CA LEU A 34 -26.22 14.09 -22.18
C LEU A 34 -26.84 15.40 -21.65
N VAL A 35 -26.25 16.50 -22.10
CA VAL A 35 -26.54 17.91 -21.73
C VAL A 35 -27.67 18.48 -22.58
N ILE A 36 -28.46 19.43 -22.02
CA ILE A 36 -28.94 20.72 -22.61
C ILE A 36 -30.20 21.21 -21.84
N ALA A 37 -30.42 22.53 -21.81
CA ALA A 37 -31.36 23.21 -20.93
C ALA A 37 -32.68 23.69 -21.61
N ALA A 38 -33.48 24.42 -20.82
CA ALA A 38 -34.54 25.38 -21.22
C ALA A 38 -36.01 24.92 -21.43
N ALA A 39 -36.75 24.90 -20.31
CA ALA A 39 -37.94 25.75 -20.06
C ALA A 39 -39.33 25.49 -20.72
N TRP A 40 -40.32 26.20 -20.16
CA TRP A 40 -41.72 26.47 -20.60
C TRP A 40 -42.90 25.57 -20.15
N LEU A 41 -43.36 25.81 -18.91
CA LEU A 41 -44.66 26.44 -18.52
C LEU A 41 -46.06 25.86 -18.94
N LEU A 42 -47.02 26.10 -18.02
CA LEU A 42 -48.51 26.04 -18.11
C LEU A 42 -49.18 24.63 -18.00
N ALA A 43 -50.38 24.47 -17.38
CA ALA A 43 -51.17 25.27 -16.42
C ALA A 43 -52.43 24.48 -15.93
N THR A 44 -53.26 25.11 -15.07
CA THR A 44 -54.69 24.82 -14.75
C THR A 44 -55.02 23.67 -13.78
N CYS A 45 -56.05 23.73 -12.91
CA CYS A 45 -56.89 24.86 -12.47
C CYS A 45 -57.69 24.58 -11.17
N GLY A 46 -57.82 25.59 -10.29
CA GLY A 46 -59.04 25.90 -9.51
C GLY A 46 -59.45 25.01 -8.31
N ASP A 47 -60.40 25.44 -7.45
CA ASP A 47 -60.90 26.83 -7.28
C ASP A 47 -61.71 27.03 -5.96
N GLY A 48 -61.66 28.26 -5.42
CA GLY A 48 -62.63 28.83 -4.45
C GLY A 48 -62.58 28.41 -2.96
N THR A 49 -62.97 29.24 -1.98
CA THR A 49 -63.33 30.69 -1.99
C THR A 49 -63.35 31.25 -0.55
N GLU A 50 -62.79 32.45 -0.34
CA GLU A 50 -63.02 33.41 0.77
C GLU A 50 -62.72 32.97 2.24
N PRO A 51 -62.36 33.91 3.16
CA PRO A 51 -62.44 35.37 3.07
C PRO A 51 -61.10 36.07 2.77
N ASP A 52 -61.17 37.26 2.17
CA ASP A 52 -60.03 38.09 1.78
C ASP A 52 -59.03 38.40 2.92
N PRO A 53 -57.78 37.92 2.83
CA PRO A 53 -56.59 38.51 3.45
C PRO A 53 -56.13 39.74 2.62
N PRO A 54 -55.01 40.43 2.92
CA PRO A 54 -54.61 41.57 2.11
C PRO A 54 -54.38 41.19 0.64
N ILE A 55 -54.75 42.12 -0.25
CA ILE A 55 -54.19 42.15 -1.60
C ILE A 55 -52.69 42.41 -1.42
N ASP A 56 -51.84 41.46 -1.77
CA ASP A 56 -50.42 41.72 -2.01
C ASP A 56 -50.32 42.58 -3.27
N HIS A 57 -50.47 43.88 -3.06
CA HIS A 57 -49.79 44.85 -3.88
C HIS A 57 -48.30 44.62 -3.65
N ASN A 58 -47.63 43.98 -4.61
CA ASN A 58 -46.18 44.12 -4.72
C ASN A 58 -45.84 45.62 -4.61
N ARG A 59 -44.96 45.97 -3.66
CA ARG A 59 -44.59 47.33 -3.32
C ARG A 59 -43.28 47.66 -4.04
N PRO A 60 -43.17 48.80 -4.73
CA PRO A 60 -41.93 49.18 -5.39
C PRO A 60 -40.75 49.17 -4.39
N PRO A 61 -39.54 48.77 -4.84
CA PRO A 61 -38.33 48.80 -4.04
C PRO A 61 -38.13 50.15 -3.35
N VAL A 62 -37.55 50.18 -2.14
CA VAL A 62 -37.37 51.42 -1.37
C VAL A 62 -35.88 51.77 -1.30
N ALA A 63 -35.54 53.01 -1.67
CA ALA A 63 -34.20 53.54 -1.53
C ALA A 63 -33.89 53.88 -0.05
N ASN A 64 -32.84 53.26 0.49
CA ASN A 64 -32.41 53.36 1.88
C ASN A 64 -31.20 54.29 2.02
N GLY A 65 -31.34 55.33 2.84
CA GLY A 65 -30.28 56.32 3.03
C GLY A 65 -29.96 57.09 1.74
N THR A 66 -28.69 57.44 1.54
CA THR A 66 -28.21 58.17 0.36
C THR A 66 -26.82 57.69 -0.05
N ILE A 67 -26.65 57.28 -1.30
CA ILE A 67 -25.34 57.01 -1.91
C ILE A 67 -24.49 58.30 -1.83
N PRO A 68 -23.27 58.25 -1.27
CA PRO A 68 -22.41 59.42 -1.18
C PRO A 68 -21.93 59.90 -2.55
N ALA A 69 -21.77 61.21 -2.70
CA ALA A 69 -21.16 61.80 -3.89
C ALA A 69 -19.70 61.31 -4.05
N GLN A 70 -19.29 61.06 -5.29
CA GLN A 70 -17.94 60.60 -5.62
C GLN A 70 -17.09 61.78 -6.13
N VAL A 71 -15.80 61.75 -5.82
CA VAL A 71 -14.80 62.66 -6.39
C VAL A 71 -13.74 61.79 -7.03
N LEU A 72 -13.51 62.00 -8.33
CA LEU A 72 -12.62 61.20 -9.16
C LEU A 72 -11.61 62.12 -9.87
N THR A 73 -10.51 61.54 -10.31
CA THR A 73 -9.68 62.05 -11.41
C THR A 73 -10.11 61.40 -12.72
N VAL A 74 -9.75 61.97 -13.86
CA VAL A 74 -10.01 61.35 -15.18
C VAL A 74 -9.31 59.98 -15.25
N GLY A 75 -9.97 58.98 -15.83
CA GLY A 75 -9.52 57.58 -15.89
C GLY A 75 -9.74 56.77 -14.60
N GLU A 76 -9.96 57.42 -13.45
CA GLU A 76 -10.20 56.75 -12.18
C GLU A 76 -11.58 56.07 -12.17
N SER A 77 -11.66 54.87 -11.57
CA SER A 77 -12.90 54.09 -11.49
C SER A 77 -13.19 53.64 -10.05
N VAL A 78 -14.41 53.90 -9.57
CA VAL A 78 -14.88 53.50 -8.23
C VAL A 78 -16.07 52.54 -8.33
N THR A 79 -16.08 51.51 -7.48
CA THR A 79 -17.18 50.55 -7.39
C THR A 79 -18.07 50.86 -6.18
N VAL A 80 -19.34 51.17 -6.43
CA VAL A 80 -20.36 51.46 -5.42
C VAL A 80 -21.29 50.25 -5.30
N GLY A 81 -21.22 49.52 -4.18
CA GLY A 81 -22.13 48.42 -3.88
C GLY A 81 -23.54 48.94 -3.57
N LEU A 82 -24.56 48.42 -4.28
CA LEU A 82 -25.92 48.96 -4.27
C LEU A 82 -26.85 48.31 -3.24
N SER A 83 -26.52 47.09 -2.79
CA SER A 83 -27.35 46.26 -1.88
C SER A 83 -27.57 46.86 -0.48
N GLY A 84 -26.83 47.90 -0.10
CA GLY A 84 -27.08 48.68 1.13
C GLY A 84 -27.99 49.90 0.94
N PHE A 85 -28.23 50.32 -0.31
CA PHE A 85 -28.93 51.57 -0.65
C PHE A 85 -30.33 51.35 -1.24
N PHE A 86 -30.73 50.10 -1.47
CA PHE A 86 -32.09 49.72 -1.84
C PHE A 86 -32.48 48.46 -1.06
N SER A 87 -33.75 48.36 -0.67
CA SER A 87 -34.33 47.12 -0.13
C SER A 87 -35.74 46.94 -0.65
N ASP A 88 -36.09 45.71 -0.98
CA ASP A 88 -37.46 45.39 -1.31
C ASP A 88 -38.34 45.25 -0.04
N PRO A 89 -39.57 45.82 0.01
CA PRO A 89 -40.46 45.69 1.16
C PRO A 89 -41.13 44.32 1.31
N ASP A 90 -41.23 43.56 0.23
CA ASP A 90 -41.88 42.24 0.14
C ASP A 90 -40.83 41.10 0.11
N GLY A 91 -39.64 41.37 -0.44
CA GLY A 91 -38.42 40.59 -0.22
C GLY A 91 -37.74 40.07 -1.50
N ASP A 92 -38.13 40.57 -2.68
CA ASP A 92 -37.67 40.06 -3.97
C ASP A 92 -36.22 40.46 -4.33
N ASP A 93 -35.61 39.67 -5.22
CA ASP A 93 -34.26 39.89 -5.75
C ASP A 93 -34.22 41.13 -6.66
N LEU A 94 -33.56 42.18 -6.18
CA LEU A 94 -33.44 43.46 -6.90
C LEU A 94 -32.44 43.41 -8.05
N SER A 95 -32.87 43.88 -9.23
CA SER A 95 -32.01 44.16 -10.38
C SER A 95 -31.76 45.67 -10.54
N TYR A 96 -30.65 46.06 -11.19
CA TYR A 96 -30.21 47.46 -11.23
C TYR A 96 -29.88 47.96 -12.63
N SER A 97 -30.18 49.23 -12.91
CA SER A 97 -29.61 50.02 -13.99
C SER A 97 -28.99 51.32 -13.45
N ALA A 98 -28.10 51.94 -14.22
CA ALA A 98 -27.61 53.28 -13.90
C ALA A 98 -27.34 54.09 -15.18
N GLU A 99 -27.61 55.39 -15.12
CA GLU A 99 -27.38 56.34 -16.20
C GLU A 99 -26.62 57.57 -15.68
N SER A 100 -25.76 58.15 -16.52
CA SER A 100 -25.03 59.39 -16.24
C SER A 100 -25.71 60.58 -16.93
N SER A 101 -25.89 61.68 -16.21
CA SER A 101 -26.38 62.95 -16.78
C SER A 101 -25.41 63.56 -17.81
N ASN A 102 -24.15 63.13 -17.82
CA ASN A 102 -23.15 63.50 -18.82
C ASN A 102 -22.10 62.39 -18.95
N SER A 103 -22.37 61.43 -19.82
CA SER A 103 -21.49 60.27 -20.08
C SER A 103 -20.12 60.63 -20.65
N ALA A 104 -19.92 61.86 -21.15
CA ALA A 104 -18.61 62.36 -21.56
C ALA A 104 -17.75 62.84 -20.39
N VAL A 105 -18.35 63.23 -19.25
CA VAL A 105 -17.63 63.61 -18.02
C VAL A 105 -17.41 62.40 -17.11
N ALA A 106 -18.44 61.58 -16.89
CA ALA A 106 -18.29 60.32 -16.17
C ALA A 106 -19.25 59.26 -16.72
N ALA A 107 -18.75 58.05 -16.92
CA ALA A 107 -19.52 56.87 -17.35
C ALA A 107 -19.90 56.01 -16.13
N VAL A 108 -20.92 55.17 -16.31
CA VAL A 108 -21.34 54.18 -15.30
C VAL A 108 -21.78 52.88 -15.97
N ALA A 109 -21.44 51.75 -15.34
CA ALA A 109 -21.86 50.42 -15.74
C ALA A 109 -22.30 49.61 -14.50
N ILE A 110 -23.29 48.72 -14.67
CA ILE A 110 -23.72 47.81 -13.60
C ILE A 110 -23.01 46.46 -13.76
N SER A 111 -22.48 45.94 -12.65
CA SER A 111 -21.99 44.57 -12.53
C SER A 111 -22.69 43.91 -11.34
N GLN A 112 -23.66 43.03 -11.63
CA GLN A 112 -24.56 42.41 -10.64
C GLN A 112 -25.17 43.46 -9.69
N ASN A 113 -24.73 43.50 -8.44
CA ASN A 113 -25.29 44.34 -7.38
C ASN A 113 -24.41 45.58 -7.06
N SER A 114 -23.55 45.99 -8.00
CA SER A 114 -22.65 47.15 -7.87
C SER A 114 -22.66 48.02 -9.13
N ALA A 115 -22.56 49.34 -8.94
CA ALA A 115 -22.30 50.30 -10.01
C ALA A 115 -20.81 50.66 -10.06
N VAL A 116 -20.15 50.45 -11.20
CA VAL A 116 -18.80 50.94 -11.47
C VAL A 116 -18.92 52.29 -12.17
N VAL A 117 -18.38 53.34 -11.56
CA VAL A 117 -18.38 54.71 -12.09
C VAL A 117 -16.95 55.07 -12.49
N THR A 118 -16.76 55.58 -13.71
CA THR A 118 -15.45 55.93 -14.27
C THR A 118 -15.43 57.40 -14.67
N GLY A 119 -14.39 58.15 -14.27
CA GLY A 119 -14.14 59.51 -14.76
C GLY A 119 -13.64 59.49 -16.21
N VAL A 120 -14.26 60.28 -17.08
CA VAL A 120 -14.02 60.27 -18.54
C VAL A 120 -13.45 61.62 -19.03
N SER A 121 -13.92 62.74 -18.48
CA SER A 121 -13.31 64.07 -18.68
C SER A 121 -13.67 65.01 -17.53
N PRO A 122 -12.97 66.14 -17.35
CA PRO A 122 -13.17 67.03 -16.20
C PRO A 122 -14.56 67.68 -16.16
N GLY A 123 -15.15 67.79 -14.98
CA GLY A 123 -16.42 68.47 -14.73
C GLY A 123 -17.33 67.75 -13.74
N ASP A 124 -18.58 68.20 -13.68
CA ASP A 124 -19.61 67.61 -12.83
C ASP A 124 -20.61 66.77 -13.64
N ALA A 125 -20.87 65.56 -13.17
CA ALA A 125 -21.93 64.68 -13.63
C ALA A 125 -22.82 64.25 -12.45
N THR A 126 -24.03 63.77 -12.74
CA THR A 126 -24.92 63.15 -11.75
C THR A 126 -25.29 61.76 -12.25
N MET A 127 -24.99 60.74 -11.44
CA MET A 127 -25.42 59.38 -11.69
C MET A 127 -26.83 59.21 -11.16
N THR A 128 -27.70 58.50 -11.88
CA THR A 128 -29.01 58.06 -11.41
C THR A 128 -29.07 56.54 -11.50
N VAL A 129 -29.18 55.88 -10.35
CA VAL A 129 -29.34 54.43 -10.22
C VAL A 129 -30.82 54.11 -10.08
N THR A 130 -31.30 53.11 -10.82
CA THR A 130 -32.65 52.55 -10.70
C THR A 130 -32.54 51.12 -10.19
N ALA A 131 -33.25 50.80 -9.10
CA ALA A 131 -33.50 49.42 -8.69
C ALA A 131 -34.89 48.99 -9.15
N PHE A 132 -35.01 47.77 -9.66
CA PHE A 132 -36.26 47.15 -10.11
C PHE A 132 -36.51 45.84 -9.36
N ASP A 133 -37.78 45.57 -9.07
CA ASP A 133 -38.26 44.24 -8.64
C ASP A 133 -38.39 43.28 -9.84
N GLY A 134 -38.94 42.09 -9.61
CA GLY A 134 -39.20 41.08 -10.65
C GLY A 134 -40.37 41.40 -11.60
N ASP A 135 -41.28 42.31 -11.22
CA ASP A 135 -42.49 42.68 -11.99
C ASP A 135 -42.33 43.98 -12.80
N GLY A 136 -41.26 44.75 -12.56
CA GLY A 136 -40.93 46.00 -13.23
C GLY A 136 -41.34 47.29 -12.50
N LEU A 137 -41.72 47.23 -11.21
CA LEU A 137 -41.77 48.42 -10.37
C LEU A 137 -40.34 48.84 -9.98
N SER A 138 -40.15 50.11 -9.61
CA SER A 138 -38.80 50.63 -9.36
C SER A 138 -38.74 51.83 -8.42
N ALA A 139 -37.55 52.04 -7.85
CA ALA A 139 -37.15 53.29 -7.23
C ALA A 139 -35.80 53.76 -7.76
N GLN A 140 -35.61 55.09 -7.72
CA GLN A 140 -34.41 55.75 -8.20
C GLN A 140 -33.71 56.52 -7.08
N GLN A 141 -32.38 56.58 -7.16
CA GLN A 141 -31.57 57.47 -6.34
C GLN A 141 -30.42 58.04 -7.17
N SER A 142 -30.10 59.31 -6.96
CA SER A 142 -29.05 60.00 -7.69
C SER A 142 -27.96 60.59 -6.77
N PHE A 143 -26.73 60.58 -7.25
CA PHE A 143 -25.56 61.11 -6.55
C PHE A 143 -24.64 61.87 -7.52
N ALA A 144 -23.96 62.89 -7.01
CA ALA A 144 -23.03 63.70 -7.79
C ALA A 144 -21.68 62.99 -7.97
N VAL A 145 -21.02 63.24 -9.11
CA VAL A 145 -19.68 62.76 -9.45
C VAL A 145 -18.90 63.94 -9.99
N HIS A 146 -17.86 64.36 -9.27
CA HIS A 146 -16.98 65.46 -9.66
C HIS A 146 -15.65 64.91 -10.16
N VAL A 147 -15.34 65.13 -11.43
CA VAL A 147 -14.11 64.65 -12.10
C VAL A 147 -13.14 65.81 -12.27
N ARG A 148 -11.90 65.65 -11.81
CA ARG A 148 -10.86 66.69 -11.84
C ARG A 148 -9.87 66.50 -12.98
N ASN A 149 -9.44 67.62 -13.58
CA ASN A 149 -8.28 67.65 -14.48
C ASN A 149 -7.05 67.11 -13.72
N ARG A 150 -6.23 66.33 -14.41
CA ARG A 150 -4.89 65.95 -13.97
C ARG A 150 -3.89 66.96 -14.53
N PRO A 151 -2.76 67.21 -13.83
CA PRO A 151 -1.67 67.95 -14.45
C PRO A 151 -1.05 67.11 -15.59
N PRO A 152 -0.31 67.76 -16.52
CA PRO A 152 0.54 67.05 -17.47
C PRO A 152 1.50 66.09 -16.76
N THR A 153 1.94 65.03 -17.43
CA THR A 153 2.91 64.07 -16.88
C THR A 153 4.19 64.01 -17.70
N PRO A 154 5.38 64.05 -17.07
CA PRO A 154 6.63 63.67 -17.72
C PRO A 154 6.55 62.25 -18.30
N THR A 155 6.94 62.09 -19.56
CA THR A 155 7.01 60.80 -20.25
C THR A 155 8.43 60.52 -20.69
N GLY A 156 9.10 59.63 -19.96
CA GLY A 156 10.55 59.49 -20.02
C GLY A 156 11.26 60.65 -19.30
N SER A 157 12.58 60.70 -19.47
CA SER A 157 13.44 61.83 -19.09
C SER A 157 13.84 62.61 -20.34
N ILE A 158 14.00 63.93 -20.22
CA ILE A 158 14.88 64.67 -21.14
C ILE A 158 16.31 64.31 -20.74
N ASP A 159 17.08 63.71 -21.65
CA ASP A 159 18.47 63.32 -21.38
C ASP A 159 19.37 64.56 -21.20
N ASP A 160 20.35 64.45 -20.30
CA ASP A 160 21.39 65.46 -20.10
C ASP A 160 22.19 65.72 -21.38
N VAL A 161 22.38 67.00 -21.73
CA VAL A 161 23.04 67.43 -22.97
C VAL A 161 24.46 67.94 -22.68
N GLU A 162 25.46 67.12 -22.96
CA GLU A 162 26.84 67.61 -22.99
C GLU A 162 27.13 68.29 -24.34
N LEU A 163 27.43 69.59 -24.30
CA LEU A 163 27.65 70.49 -25.45
C LEU A 163 29.08 71.03 -25.46
N LEU A 164 29.67 71.26 -26.63
CA LEU A 164 30.86 72.11 -26.74
C LEU A 164 30.48 73.59 -26.59
N ALA A 165 31.39 74.42 -26.04
CA ALA A 165 31.18 75.87 -26.01
C ALA A 165 31.01 76.45 -27.44
N GLY A 166 29.83 77.01 -27.74
CA GLY A 166 29.40 77.47 -29.05
C GLY A 166 28.55 76.47 -29.86
N GLU A 167 28.32 75.25 -29.36
CA GLU A 167 27.41 74.25 -29.93
C GLU A 167 25.96 74.51 -29.47
N SER A 168 24.99 74.10 -30.29
CA SER A 168 23.55 74.26 -30.00
C SER A 168 22.75 73.02 -30.37
N ILE A 169 21.84 72.61 -29.50
CA ILE A 169 20.92 71.48 -29.70
C ILE A 169 19.46 71.94 -29.69
N GLU A 170 18.62 71.32 -30.52
CA GLU A 170 17.16 71.50 -30.52
C GLU A 170 16.47 70.26 -29.94
N ILE A 171 15.68 70.46 -28.89
CA ILE A 171 14.93 69.42 -28.17
C ILE A 171 13.44 69.68 -28.40
N ASN A 172 12.69 68.68 -28.86
CA ASN A 172 11.24 68.81 -28.99
C ASN A 172 10.54 68.36 -27.69
N ALA A 173 10.11 69.32 -26.87
CA ALA A 173 9.49 69.06 -25.58
C ALA A 173 8.20 68.23 -25.66
N ALA A 174 7.49 68.27 -26.79
CA ALA A 174 6.27 67.49 -27.02
C ALA A 174 6.49 65.97 -27.20
N GLY A 175 7.73 65.49 -27.10
CA GLY A 175 8.04 64.06 -26.92
C GLY A 175 8.21 63.61 -25.45
N TYR A 176 8.31 64.56 -24.52
CA TYR A 176 8.72 64.32 -23.13
C TYR A 176 7.65 64.68 -22.09
N PHE A 177 6.52 65.25 -22.51
CA PHE A 177 5.35 65.47 -21.67
C PHE A 177 4.11 65.00 -22.42
N ASP A 178 3.34 64.13 -21.80
CA ASP A 178 2.00 63.73 -22.26
C ASP A 178 0.96 64.30 -21.29
N ASP A 179 -0.19 64.70 -21.83
CA ASP A 179 -1.30 65.18 -21.03
C ASP A 179 -2.28 64.02 -20.81
N PRO A 180 -2.46 63.53 -19.57
CA PRO A 180 -3.30 62.36 -19.32
C PRO A 180 -4.77 62.54 -19.75
N ASP A 181 -5.23 63.78 -19.90
CA ASP A 181 -6.61 64.16 -20.23
C ASP A 181 -6.74 64.60 -21.70
N GLY A 182 -5.62 64.69 -22.43
CA GLY A 182 -5.53 64.99 -23.86
C GLY A 182 -5.48 66.48 -24.22
N ASP A 183 -5.19 67.35 -23.25
CA ASP A 183 -5.18 68.81 -23.45
C ASP A 183 -3.97 69.30 -24.26
N GLN A 184 -4.09 70.47 -24.91
CA GLN A 184 -2.97 71.05 -25.67
C GLN A 184 -1.95 71.75 -24.76
N LEU A 185 -0.79 71.11 -24.59
CA LEU A 185 0.32 71.61 -23.80
C LEU A 185 1.01 72.83 -24.43
N THR A 186 1.41 73.77 -23.56
CA THR A 186 2.25 74.93 -23.88
C THR A 186 3.56 74.86 -23.10
N TYR A 187 4.67 75.28 -23.71
CA TYR A 187 6.02 75.04 -23.20
C TYR A 187 6.77 76.33 -22.88
N SER A 188 7.58 76.29 -21.83
CA SER A 188 8.60 77.30 -21.50
C SER A 188 9.82 76.61 -20.90
N ALA A 189 10.99 77.27 -20.95
CA ALA A 189 12.23 76.75 -20.40
C ALA A 189 13.07 77.88 -19.80
N GLN A 190 13.85 77.55 -18.78
CA GLN A 190 14.79 78.45 -18.11
C GLN A 190 16.11 77.71 -17.83
N THR A 191 17.21 78.45 -17.75
CA THR A 191 18.54 77.94 -17.38
C THR A 191 18.90 78.43 -15.97
N SER A 192 19.63 77.64 -15.20
CA SER A 192 20.16 78.07 -13.90
C SER A 192 21.29 79.09 -14.03
N ASP A 193 22.00 79.10 -15.16
CA ASP A 193 23.15 79.98 -15.41
C ASP A 193 23.28 80.32 -16.92
N GLU A 194 22.98 81.57 -17.27
CA GLU A 194 23.07 82.09 -18.64
C GLU A 194 24.53 82.30 -19.13
N ASP A 195 25.52 82.40 -18.23
CA ASP A 195 26.94 82.48 -18.63
C ASP A 195 27.48 81.10 -19.05
N ILE A 196 26.86 80.01 -18.57
CA ILE A 196 27.20 78.61 -18.94
C ILE A 196 26.37 78.16 -20.15
N ALA A 197 25.03 78.17 -20.07
CA ALA A 197 24.16 77.70 -21.16
C ALA A 197 22.91 78.58 -21.31
N THR A 198 22.63 79.06 -22.52
CA THR A 198 21.45 79.87 -22.82
C THR A 198 20.35 79.02 -23.47
N VAL A 199 19.08 79.35 -23.20
CA VAL A 199 17.92 78.60 -23.69
C VAL A 199 16.87 79.51 -24.32
N THR A 200 16.26 79.06 -25.42
CA THR A 200 15.13 79.74 -26.08
C THR A 200 14.05 78.72 -26.47
N VAL A 201 12.79 79.15 -26.58
CA VAL A 201 11.64 78.27 -26.88
C VAL A 201 10.82 78.82 -28.04
N SER A 202 10.45 77.95 -28.97
CA SER A 202 9.64 78.26 -30.16
C SER A 202 8.62 77.14 -30.40
N GLY A 203 7.37 77.37 -29.97
CA GLY A 203 6.33 76.33 -29.97
C GLY A 203 6.64 75.24 -28.94
N ALA A 204 6.96 74.04 -29.42
CA ALA A 204 7.44 72.92 -28.58
C ALA A 204 8.96 72.68 -28.70
N THR A 205 9.66 73.36 -29.62
CA THR A 205 11.11 73.23 -29.75
C THR A 205 11.82 74.15 -28.76
N ILE A 206 12.77 73.58 -28.03
CA ILE A 206 13.65 74.24 -27.08
C ILE A 206 15.06 74.19 -27.67
N THR A 207 15.66 75.34 -27.91
CA THR A 207 17.04 75.45 -28.39
C THR A 207 17.94 75.83 -27.23
N VAL A 208 18.88 74.94 -26.86
CA VAL A 208 19.91 75.18 -25.84
C VAL A 208 21.24 75.45 -26.56
N VAL A 209 22.00 76.45 -26.10
CA VAL A 209 23.30 76.85 -26.65
C VAL A 209 24.35 76.88 -25.54
N GLY A 210 25.44 76.13 -25.73
CA GLY A 210 26.59 76.14 -24.82
C GLY A 210 27.37 77.45 -24.94
N THR A 211 27.65 78.12 -23.83
CA THR A 211 28.15 79.51 -23.78
C THR A 211 29.45 79.65 -22.99
N GLY A 212 29.63 78.88 -21.91
CA GLY A 212 30.83 78.88 -21.06
C GLY A 212 31.02 77.55 -20.32
N ASP A 213 32.23 77.29 -19.83
CA ASP A 213 32.63 76.05 -19.15
C ASP A 213 31.89 75.83 -17.82
N GLY A 214 31.15 74.72 -17.70
CA GLY A 214 30.43 74.33 -16.49
C GLY A 214 29.14 73.55 -16.76
N ILE A 215 28.35 73.30 -15.71
CA ILE A 215 27.04 72.64 -15.80
C ILE A 215 25.96 73.65 -15.43
N ALA A 216 24.96 73.84 -16.30
CA ALA A 216 23.74 74.58 -16.01
C ALA A 216 22.52 73.65 -16.04
N GLU A 217 21.60 73.78 -15.09
CA GLU A 217 20.34 73.05 -15.07
C GLU A 217 19.33 73.77 -15.98
N VAL A 218 18.77 73.07 -16.97
CA VAL A 218 17.73 73.59 -17.86
C VAL A 218 16.38 73.01 -17.46
N THR A 219 15.56 73.82 -16.78
CA THR A 219 14.21 73.42 -16.36
C THR A 219 13.19 73.75 -17.43
N VAL A 220 12.55 72.72 -17.98
CA VAL A 220 11.42 72.78 -18.92
C VAL A 220 10.12 72.69 -18.13
N THR A 221 9.15 73.54 -18.47
CA THR A 221 7.79 73.54 -17.92
C THR A 221 6.77 73.36 -19.03
N ALA A 222 5.98 72.29 -18.96
CA ALA A 222 4.80 72.07 -19.80
C ALA A 222 3.53 72.42 -19.00
N THR A 223 2.60 73.16 -19.60
CA THR A 223 1.37 73.66 -18.96
C THR A 223 0.14 73.34 -19.80
N ASP A 224 -0.91 72.79 -19.17
CA ASP A 224 -2.20 72.44 -19.80
C ASP A 224 -3.09 73.67 -20.08
N ALA A 225 -4.31 73.45 -20.58
CA ALA A 225 -5.29 74.53 -20.78
C ALA A 225 -6.01 74.96 -19.48
N GLY A 226 -5.92 74.15 -18.41
CA GLY A 226 -6.44 74.44 -17.07
C GLY A 226 -5.55 75.34 -16.21
N GLY A 227 -4.27 75.52 -16.59
CA GLY A 227 -3.24 76.22 -15.82
C GLY A 227 -2.48 75.34 -14.82
N LEU A 228 -2.57 74.01 -14.92
CA LEU A 228 -1.70 73.07 -14.21
C LEU A 228 -0.45 72.80 -15.05
N SER A 229 0.67 72.49 -14.41
CA SER A 229 1.93 72.25 -15.09
C SER A 229 2.75 71.13 -14.46
N ALA A 230 3.62 70.55 -15.29
CA ALA A 230 4.70 69.68 -14.87
C ALA A 230 6.05 70.24 -15.34
N GLN A 231 7.10 69.85 -14.63
CA GLN A 231 8.46 70.29 -14.90
C GLN A 231 9.41 69.10 -15.02
N GLN A 232 10.42 69.26 -15.86
CA GLN A 232 11.61 68.40 -15.91
C GLN A 232 12.83 69.30 -15.97
N SER A 233 13.89 68.91 -15.27
CA SER A 233 15.22 69.50 -15.44
C SER A 233 16.13 68.49 -16.10
N PHE A 234 17.05 68.97 -16.92
CA PHE A 234 18.20 68.21 -17.41
C PHE A 234 19.45 69.11 -17.34
N ALA A 235 20.62 68.50 -17.21
CA ALA A 235 21.89 69.21 -17.20
C ALA A 235 22.33 69.57 -18.63
N ALA A 236 22.68 70.83 -18.84
CA ALA A 236 23.51 71.28 -19.95
C ALA A 236 24.96 71.36 -19.46
N ASP A 237 25.73 70.30 -19.69
CA ASP A 237 27.15 70.20 -19.34
C ASP A 237 28.00 70.75 -20.50
N VAL A 238 28.43 71.99 -20.39
CA VAL A 238 29.12 72.71 -21.45
C VAL A 238 30.63 72.52 -21.27
N VAL A 239 31.21 71.64 -22.08
CA VAL A 239 32.65 71.33 -22.04
C VAL A 239 33.47 72.30 -22.89
N PRO A 240 34.64 72.76 -22.38
CA PRO A 240 35.61 73.48 -23.19
C PRO A 240 36.26 72.52 -24.20
N ALA A 241 36.66 73.03 -25.35
CA ALA A 241 37.37 72.24 -26.36
C ALA A 241 38.77 71.83 -25.83
N GLY A 242 38.96 70.54 -25.56
CA GLY A 242 40.17 69.95 -24.99
C GLY A 242 40.23 68.43 -25.18
N ASP A 243 41.09 67.75 -24.42
CA ASP A 243 41.27 66.30 -24.50
C ASP A 243 39.98 65.54 -24.09
N PRO A 244 39.64 64.42 -24.76
CA PRO A 244 38.46 63.60 -24.46
C PRO A 244 38.25 63.24 -22.98
N THR A 245 36.99 63.21 -22.54
CA THR A 245 36.53 62.61 -21.29
C THR A 245 35.88 61.25 -21.54
N VAL A 246 36.04 60.30 -20.62
CA VAL A 246 35.47 58.94 -20.70
C VAL A 246 34.79 58.55 -19.38
N GLY A 247 33.63 57.89 -19.48
CA GLY A 247 32.89 57.30 -18.35
C GLY A 247 31.87 56.25 -18.82
N PHE A 248 31.32 55.47 -17.90
CA PHE A 248 30.20 54.56 -18.17
C PHE A 248 28.90 55.33 -18.42
N LYS A 249 28.04 54.76 -19.27
CA LYS A 249 26.71 55.27 -19.65
C LYS A 249 25.57 54.59 -18.87
N LEU A 250 25.79 53.36 -18.44
CA LEU A 250 24.93 52.58 -17.56
C LEU A 250 25.84 51.98 -16.48
N ASP A 251 25.35 51.97 -15.24
CA ASP A 251 26.07 51.52 -14.06
C ASP A 251 25.85 50.04 -13.74
N SER A 252 25.12 49.30 -14.59
CA SER A 252 24.74 47.92 -14.34
C SER A 252 24.53 47.09 -15.60
N GLY A 253 24.72 45.77 -15.50
CA GLY A 253 24.45 44.77 -16.54
C GLY A 253 24.34 43.35 -15.98
N THR A 254 23.68 42.45 -16.71
CA THR A 254 23.42 41.06 -16.27
C THR A 254 23.71 40.06 -17.39
N ALA A 255 24.24 38.90 -17.05
CA ALA A 255 24.34 37.72 -17.92
C ALA A 255 24.07 36.43 -17.11
N THR A 256 23.89 35.31 -17.78
CA THR A 256 23.99 33.98 -17.17
C THR A 256 25.45 33.50 -17.21
N GLU A 257 25.75 32.45 -16.45
CA GLU A 257 26.93 31.57 -16.63
C GLU A 257 27.21 31.28 -18.12
N GLY A 258 28.48 31.27 -18.52
CA GLY A 258 28.91 31.12 -19.92
C GLY A 258 28.48 32.25 -20.88
N GLY A 259 27.84 33.30 -20.37
CA GLY A 259 27.29 34.42 -21.13
C GLY A 259 28.29 35.56 -21.40
N THR A 260 27.78 36.78 -21.62
CA THR A 260 28.61 37.97 -21.81
C THR A 260 27.90 39.22 -21.29
N VAL A 261 28.51 39.89 -20.31
CA VAL A 261 28.03 41.17 -19.77
C VAL A 261 28.45 42.30 -20.71
N MET A 262 27.50 43.17 -21.06
CA MET A 262 27.65 44.22 -22.06
C MET A 262 27.52 45.61 -21.42
N LEU A 263 28.64 46.30 -21.22
CA LEU A 263 28.68 47.65 -20.63
C LEU A 263 28.98 48.72 -21.70
N GLN A 264 28.42 49.92 -21.57
CA GLN A 264 28.65 51.02 -22.53
C GLN A 264 29.45 52.16 -21.91
N LEU A 265 30.50 52.60 -22.62
CA LEU A 265 31.25 53.83 -22.35
C LEU A 265 30.77 54.98 -23.25
N THR A 266 30.86 56.20 -22.73
CA THR A 266 30.62 57.47 -23.46
C THR A 266 31.91 58.27 -23.53
N ILE A 267 32.17 58.91 -24.68
CA ILE A 267 33.41 59.66 -24.96
C ILE A 267 33.11 61.03 -25.58
N ARG A 268 33.59 62.13 -24.99
CA ARG A 268 33.41 63.51 -25.52
C ARG A 268 34.61 64.45 -25.26
N PRO A 269 35.00 65.31 -26.22
CA PRO A 269 34.68 65.22 -27.65
C PRO A 269 35.16 63.88 -28.25
N SER A 270 34.67 63.55 -29.45
CA SER A 270 35.20 62.41 -30.21
C SER A 270 36.74 62.53 -30.33
N PRO A 271 37.51 61.46 -30.07
CA PRO A 271 38.96 61.55 -30.07
C PRO A 271 39.50 61.74 -31.50
N GLU A 272 40.51 62.61 -31.67
CA GLU A 272 41.14 62.85 -32.99
C GLU A 272 41.98 61.66 -33.48
N SER A 273 42.39 60.77 -32.58
CA SER A 273 43.10 59.52 -32.84
C SER A 273 42.66 58.45 -31.85
N ALA A 274 42.68 57.17 -32.23
CA ALA A 274 42.16 56.10 -31.38
C ALA A 274 42.85 56.04 -29.99
N ILE A 275 42.04 55.98 -28.93
CA ILE A 275 42.49 55.92 -27.52
C ILE A 275 42.25 54.52 -26.95
N ARG A 276 43.15 54.08 -26.05
CA ARG A 276 43.03 52.82 -25.30
C ARG A 276 42.59 53.13 -23.87
N VAL A 277 41.34 52.82 -23.56
CA VAL A 277 40.77 52.97 -22.22
C VAL A 277 41.02 51.67 -21.46
N THR A 278 41.69 51.73 -20.31
CA THR A 278 41.97 50.54 -19.48
C THR A 278 40.97 50.42 -18.33
N TYR A 279 40.70 49.20 -17.91
CA TYR A 279 39.76 48.88 -16.83
C TYR A 279 40.25 47.69 -16.00
N GLY A 280 39.80 47.63 -14.75
CA GLY A 280 40.04 46.53 -13.83
C GLY A 280 38.76 46.12 -13.10
N PHE A 281 38.89 45.14 -12.21
CA PHE A 281 37.79 44.56 -11.44
C PHE A 281 38.04 44.80 -9.93
N GLY A 282 36.96 44.90 -9.16
CA GLY A 282 37.00 45.04 -7.71
C GLY A 282 35.85 44.31 -7.04
N SER A 283 36.13 43.80 -5.83
CA SER A 283 35.13 43.28 -4.89
C SER A 283 34.05 44.33 -4.59
N ASP A 284 32.80 43.89 -4.48
CA ASP A 284 31.66 44.81 -4.39
C ASP A 284 31.59 45.53 -3.02
N GLY A 285 32.10 44.87 -1.97
CA GLY A 285 32.15 45.39 -0.62
C GLY A 285 30.85 45.27 0.19
N ASP A 286 29.84 44.56 -0.31
CA ASP A 286 28.63 44.22 0.46
C ASP A 286 28.77 42.80 1.05
N PRO A 287 28.90 42.64 2.39
CA PRO A 287 29.07 41.32 3.02
C PRO A 287 27.79 40.45 3.04
N GLY A 288 26.89 40.64 2.07
CA GLY A 288 25.67 39.87 1.84
C GLY A 288 25.63 39.12 0.50
N THR A 289 26.47 39.50 -0.47
CA THR A 289 26.79 38.78 -1.71
C THR A 289 28.04 37.90 -1.49
N ALA A 290 28.32 36.99 -2.42
CA ALA A 290 29.67 36.48 -2.59
C ALA A 290 30.42 37.39 -3.59
N ASP A 291 31.74 37.49 -3.40
CA ASP A 291 32.64 38.27 -4.25
C ASP A 291 33.13 37.37 -5.38
N ALA A 292 32.68 37.61 -6.61
CA ALA A 292 33.21 36.88 -7.77
C ALA A 292 34.74 37.11 -7.94
N ASP A 293 35.46 36.01 -8.18
CA ASP A 293 36.90 35.82 -8.26
C ASP A 293 37.40 36.00 -9.72
N GLN A 294 38.69 35.76 -9.98
CA GLN A 294 39.25 35.70 -11.34
C GLN A 294 38.96 34.37 -12.06
N ALA A 295 38.19 33.47 -11.46
CA ALA A 295 37.66 32.27 -12.09
C ALA A 295 36.44 32.56 -13.00
N ASP A 296 35.69 33.64 -12.75
CA ASP A 296 34.29 33.74 -13.21
C ASP A 296 34.11 34.66 -14.43
N TYR A 297 35.17 35.34 -14.88
CA TYR A 297 35.13 36.22 -16.03
C TYR A 297 36.38 36.22 -16.92
N VAL A 298 36.16 36.31 -18.24
CA VAL A 298 37.22 36.59 -19.24
C VAL A 298 37.17 38.07 -19.63
N ALA A 299 38.26 38.77 -19.35
CA ALA A 299 38.50 40.14 -19.79
C ALA A 299 39.43 40.19 -21.01
N ASP A 300 39.01 40.85 -22.09
CA ASP A 300 39.86 41.11 -23.24
C ASP A 300 40.90 42.20 -22.88
N ASP A 301 42.16 41.77 -22.70
CA ASP A 301 43.41 42.53 -22.49
C ASP A 301 43.44 43.66 -21.42
N GLY A 302 42.37 43.80 -20.63
CA GLY A 302 42.16 44.87 -19.67
C GLY A 302 41.93 46.24 -20.32
N ALA A 303 41.54 46.29 -21.60
CA ALA A 303 41.27 47.55 -22.28
C ALA A 303 40.23 47.47 -23.40
N VAL A 304 39.70 48.63 -23.78
CA VAL A 304 38.84 48.83 -24.94
C VAL A 304 39.38 49.98 -25.80
N TRP A 305 39.31 49.80 -27.13
CA TRP A 305 39.83 50.74 -28.12
C TRP A 305 38.73 51.58 -28.76
N VAL A 306 38.64 52.84 -28.34
CA VAL A 306 37.73 53.83 -28.93
C VAL A 306 38.37 54.38 -30.21
N GLN A 307 37.71 54.29 -31.37
CA GLN A 307 38.30 54.76 -32.63
C GLN A 307 38.15 56.28 -32.80
N ALA A 308 38.94 56.84 -33.70
CA ALA A 308 38.90 58.27 -34.01
C ALA A 308 37.52 58.65 -34.60
N GLY A 309 36.80 59.53 -33.91
CA GLY A 309 35.42 59.90 -34.26
C GLY A 309 34.33 59.28 -33.38
N ASP A 310 34.59 58.17 -32.70
CA ASP A 310 33.57 57.48 -31.87
C ASP A 310 33.18 58.31 -30.64
N ARG A 311 31.91 58.16 -30.20
CA ARG A 311 31.37 58.77 -28.97
C ARG A 311 30.81 57.75 -27.98
N ILE A 312 30.74 56.49 -28.38
CA ILE A 312 30.32 55.34 -27.57
C ILE A 312 31.27 54.19 -27.89
N ALA A 313 31.65 53.41 -26.88
CA ALA A 313 32.30 52.11 -27.07
C ALA A 313 31.62 51.05 -26.16
N THR A 314 31.53 49.82 -26.63
CA THR A 314 31.05 48.69 -25.82
C THR A 314 32.25 47.99 -25.17
N LEU A 315 32.13 47.70 -23.88
CA LEU A 315 32.98 46.78 -23.14
C LEU A 315 32.21 45.45 -23.03
N GLU A 316 32.77 44.40 -23.61
CA GLU A 316 32.24 43.04 -23.58
C GLU A 316 33.07 42.23 -22.58
N ILE A 317 32.43 41.60 -21.60
CA ILE A 317 33.08 40.79 -20.56
C ILE A 317 32.44 39.41 -20.60
N GLY A 318 33.21 38.39 -20.98
CA GLY A 318 32.72 37.01 -20.97
C GLY A 318 32.56 36.52 -19.54
N VAL A 319 31.46 35.82 -19.24
CA VAL A 319 31.30 35.08 -17.98
C VAL A 319 31.82 33.66 -18.22
N LEU A 320 32.52 33.08 -17.24
CA LEU A 320 33.00 31.70 -17.29
C LEU A 320 31.94 30.72 -16.78
N ASP A 321 32.30 29.45 -16.83
CA ASP A 321 31.55 28.24 -16.45
C ASP A 321 32.65 27.41 -15.76
N ASP A 322 32.53 27.25 -14.44
CA ASP A 322 33.65 26.98 -13.52
C ASP A 322 33.57 25.59 -12.81
N ASP A 323 32.41 24.94 -12.87
CA ASP A 323 32.05 23.64 -12.25
C ASP A 323 31.90 23.60 -10.69
N ASP A 324 32.19 24.66 -9.91
CA ASP A 324 31.88 24.68 -8.45
C ASP A 324 30.38 24.99 -8.16
N ILE A 325 30.00 25.19 -6.88
CA ILE A 325 28.60 25.38 -6.43
C ILE A 325 28.48 26.69 -5.66
N GLU A 326 27.65 27.58 -6.19
CA GLU A 326 27.67 29.02 -5.91
C GLU A 326 26.34 29.47 -5.26
N PRO A 327 26.14 30.75 -4.93
CA PRO A 327 24.82 31.33 -4.71
C PRO A 327 24.15 31.60 -6.06
N THR A 328 22.81 31.50 -6.12
CA THR A 328 22.04 31.65 -7.38
C THR A 328 22.08 33.05 -8.04
N ARG A 329 22.98 33.95 -7.62
CA ARG A 329 23.23 35.28 -8.18
C ARG A 329 24.54 35.87 -7.64
N GLU A 330 25.59 35.82 -8.45
CA GLU A 330 26.90 36.47 -8.20
C GLU A 330 26.92 37.95 -8.63
N VAL A 331 27.87 38.74 -8.08
CA VAL A 331 28.04 40.18 -8.39
C VAL A 331 29.52 40.59 -8.40
N PHE A 332 29.94 41.38 -9.40
CA PHE A 332 31.26 42.04 -9.40
C PHE A 332 31.23 43.49 -9.91
N THR A 333 32.23 44.30 -9.51
CA THR A 333 32.35 45.70 -9.94
C THR A 333 33.48 45.89 -10.95
N VAL A 334 33.17 46.51 -12.09
CA VAL A 334 34.12 46.91 -13.15
C VAL A 334 34.47 48.39 -12.98
N VAL A 335 35.76 48.72 -12.98
CA VAL A 335 36.29 50.06 -12.65
C VAL A 335 37.20 50.58 -13.78
N LEU A 336 37.02 51.83 -14.20
CA LEU A 336 37.92 52.46 -15.18
C LEU A 336 39.23 52.89 -14.52
N ASP A 337 40.36 52.53 -15.12
CA ASP A 337 41.69 52.91 -14.63
C ASP A 337 41.99 54.39 -14.86
N VAL A 338 42.71 54.99 -13.92
CA VAL A 338 43.19 56.37 -14.06
C VAL A 338 44.19 56.46 -15.22
N PRO A 339 43.96 57.27 -16.27
CA PRO A 339 44.82 57.34 -17.43
C PRO A 339 46.26 57.78 -17.11
N ALA A 340 47.21 57.18 -17.80
CA ALA A 340 48.62 57.58 -17.73
C ALA A 340 48.85 58.99 -18.31
N GLU A 341 49.89 59.67 -17.83
CA GLU A 341 50.25 61.02 -18.30
C GLU A 341 50.53 61.02 -19.81
N GLY A 342 49.66 61.68 -20.59
CA GLY A 342 49.72 61.70 -22.05
C GLY A 342 48.87 60.65 -22.78
N ALA A 343 47.96 59.94 -22.10
CA ALA A 343 47.05 58.95 -22.72
C ALA A 343 46.00 59.52 -23.70
N GLY A 344 45.85 60.86 -23.77
CA GLY A 344 44.91 61.52 -24.69
C GLY A 344 43.45 61.46 -24.26
N TYR A 345 43.16 61.15 -23.00
CA TYR A 345 41.84 61.28 -22.39
C TYR A 345 41.92 61.47 -20.87
N THR A 346 40.80 61.82 -20.25
CA THR A 346 40.58 61.92 -18.80
C THR A 346 39.29 61.18 -18.40
N LEU A 347 39.11 60.85 -17.11
CA LEU A 347 37.87 60.24 -16.62
C LEU A 347 36.87 61.31 -16.14
N ARG A 348 35.58 61.14 -16.46
CA ARG A 348 34.48 62.01 -15.99
C ARG A 348 33.16 61.24 -15.98
N GLY A 349 32.26 61.56 -15.04
CA GLY A 349 31.00 60.86 -14.86
C GLY A 349 31.17 59.57 -14.04
N VAL A 350 30.40 58.53 -14.37
CA VAL A 350 30.44 57.23 -13.69
C VAL A 350 31.70 56.46 -14.10
N THR A 351 32.53 56.06 -13.13
CA THR A 351 33.78 55.29 -13.37
C THR A 351 33.70 53.84 -12.88
N THR A 352 32.54 53.40 -12.42
CA THR A 352 32.28 52.08 -11.83
C THR A 352 30.93 51.53 -12.33
N ALA A 353 30.87 50.27 -12.73
CA ALA A 353 29.63 49.59 -13.12
C ALA A 353 29.55 48.18 -12.52
N VAL A 354 28.35 47.69 -12.26
CA VAL A 354 28.06 46.43 -11.56
C VAL A 354 27.61 45.37 -12.55
N ALA A 355 28.32 44.25 -12.60
CA ALA A 355 27.89 43.05 -13.30
C ALA A 355 27.15 42.12 -12.33
N THR A 356 26.07 41.51 -12.80
CA THR A 356 25.39 40.38 -12.16
C THR A 356 25.56 39.14 -13.03
N ILE A 357 25.83 38.00 -12.38
CA ILE A 357 25.62 36.68 -12.98
C ILE A 357 24.33 36.08 -12.38
N GLU A 358 23.53 35.38 -13.19
CA GLU A 358 22.36 34.62 -12.73
C GLU A 358 22.55 33.13 -13.05
N GLU A 359 22.62 32.30 -12.00
CA GLU A 359 22.97 30.89 -12.14
C GLU A 359 21.82 30.05 -12.68
N GLY A 360 22.15 29.16 -13.61
CA GLY A 360 21.19 28.39 -14.39
C GLY A 360 20.68 27.13 -13.68
N ILE A 361 20.80 25.99 -14.35
CA ILE A 361 20.55 24.68 -13.71
C ILE A 361 21.84 23.98 -13.24
N CYS A 362 23.02 24.55 -13.52
CA CYS A 362 24.32 23.96 -13.23
C CYS A 362 24.56 23.78 -11.71
N ASP A 363 24.09 24.76 -10.95
CA ASP A 363 24.08 24.86 -9.48
C ASP A 363 23.22 23.79 -8.76
N ARG A 364 22.26 23.18 -9.47
CA ARG A 364 21.32 22.20 -8.88
C ARG A 364 22.04 20.92 -8.50
N THR A 365 21.61 20.28 -7.41
CA THR A 365 22.13 19.00 -6.92
C THR A 365 22.40 18.07 -8.10
N SER A 366 23.64 17.61 -8.29
CA SER A 366 24.11 17.05 -9.58
C SER A 366 23.16 16.03 -10.22
N ARG A 367 22.57 15.12 -9.42
CA ARG A 367 21.59 14.14 -9.91
C ARG A 367 20.30 14.76 -10.50
N VAL A 368 19.87 15.91 -9.98
CA VAL A 368 18.75 16.73 -10.48
C VAL A 368 19.14 17.44 -11.78
N ARG A 369 20.28 18.16 -11.78
CA ARG A 369 20.83 18.82 -12.96
C ARG A 369 20.98 17.86 -14.14
N ASP A 370 21.66 16.74 -13.94
CA ASP A 370 21.98 15.77 -14.99
C ASP A 370 20.69 15.15 -15.59
N GLU A 371 19.63 15.01 -14.79
CA GLU A 371 18.30 14.57 -15.25
C GLU A 371 17.58 15.66 -16.04
N LEU A 372 17.66 16.93 -15.61
CA LEU A 372 17.07 18.07 -16.33
C LEU A 372 17.75 18.33 -17.68
N VAL A 373 19.08 18.21 -17.76
CA VAL A 373 19.85 18.22 -19.02
C VAL A 373 19.36 17.13 -19.98
N ALA A 374 19.21 15.91 -19.48
CA ALA A 374 18.75 14.78 -20.29
C ALA A 374 17.28 14.90 -20.72
N LEU A 375 16.42 15.55 -19.93
CA LEU A 375 15.02 15.84 -20.28
C LEU A 375 14.88 16.99 -21.27
N ALA A 376 15.71 18.03 -21.16
CA ALA A 376 15.80 19.13 -22.13
C ALA A 376 16.36 18.65 -23.49
N GLY A 377 17.18 17.60 -23.50
CA GLY A 377 17.75 17.01 -24.71
C GLY A 377 18.99 17.76 -25.23
N VAL A 378 19.72 18.41 -24.33
CA VAL A 378 20.94 19.18 -24.59
C VAL A 378 22.17 18.49 -24.00
N ASP A 379 23.38 18.91 -24.36
CA ASP A 379 24.63 18.23 -23.93
C ASP A 379 25.22 18.80 -22.62
N GLN A 380 24.88 20.05 -22.23
CA GLN A 380 25.44 20.74 -21.06
C GLN A 380 24.39 21.59 -20.32
N CYS A 381 24.62 21.89 -19.04
CA CYS A 381 23.64 22.51 -18.14
C CYS A 381 23.30 23.97 -18.51
N HIS A 382 24.28 24.80 -18.90
CA HIS A 382 24.06 26.17 -19.41
C HIS A 382 23.20 26.25 -20.70
N GLN A 383 22.90 25.11 -21.35
CA GLN A 383 22.06 25.06 -22.55
C GLN A 383 20.55 24.93 -22.22
N VAL A 384 20.19 24.74 -20.94
CA VAL A 384 18.79 24.59 -20.51
C VAL A 384 18.21 25.94 -20.09
N ASP A 385 17.43 26.54 -20.98
CA ASP A 385 16.63 27.73 -20.66
C ASP A 385 15.25 27.40 -20.05
N GLY A 386 14.57 28.41 -19.51
CA GLY A 386 13.23 28.29 -18.93
C GLY A 386 12.14 27.80 -19.90
N SER A 387 12.37 27.84 -21.23
CA SER A 387 11.43 27.28 -22.21
C SER A 387 11.50 25.75 -22.26
N HIS A 388 12.67 25.16 -21.98
CA HIS A 388 12.81 23.72 -21.77
C HIS A 388 12.13 23.31 -20.45
N LEU A 389 12.43 24.01 -19.35
CA LEU A 389 11.86 23.73 -18.02
C LEU A 389 10.33 23.81 -17.99
N ALA A 390 9.74 24.76 -18.73
CA ALA A 390 8.30 24.91 -18.87
C ALA A 390 7.58 23.75 -19.63
N THR A 391 8.32 22.76 -20.15
CA THR A 391 7.73 21.56 -20.79
C THR A 391 7.78 20.30 -19.93
N ILE A 392 8.50 20.31 -18.80
CA ILE A 392 8.73 19.12 -17.97
C ILE A 392 7.52 18.88 -17.05
N ASP A 393 6.68 17.90 -17.40
CA ASP A 393 5.51 17.52 -16.60
C ASP A 393 5.74 16.31 -15.66
N ILE A 394 6.83 15.55 -15.85
CA ILE A 394 7.24 14.42 -14.99
C ILE A 394 8.76 14.48 -14.76
N LEU A 395 9.20 14.30 -13.51
CA LEU A 395 10.61 14.23 -13.11
C LEU A 395 10.87 12.96 -12.25
N ASP A 396 11.60 11.99 -12.80
CA ASP A 396 11.94 10.71 -12.17
C ASP A 396 13.35 10.74 -11.55
N LEU A 397 13.41 11.10 -10.27
CA LEU A 397 14.64 11.15 -9.46
C LEU A 397 14.67 10.02 -8.42
N ARG A 398 13.98 8.90 -8.66
CA ARG A 398 14.00 7.76 -7.73
C ARG A 398 15.41 7.17 -7.65
N GLY A 399 15.85 6.87 -6.44
CA GLY A 399 17.16 6.32 -6.18
C GLY A 399 17.32 4.88 -6.70
N PRO A 400 18.57 4.39 -6.79
CA PRO A 400 18.91 3.10 -7.41
C PRO A 400 18.12 1.95 -6.77
N GLU A 401 17.40 1.19 -7.59
CA GLU A 401 16.64 0.02 -7.14
C GLU A 401 17.53 -0.88 -6.27
N PRO A 402 17.11 -1.22 -5.04
CA PRO A 402 17.96 -1.98 -4.13
C PRO A 402 18.32 -3.34 -4.78
N PRO A 403 19.44 -3.99 -4.42
CA PRO A 403 19.83 -5.32 -4.93
C PRO A 403 18.85 -6.48 -4.64
N SER A 404 17.65 -6.15 -4.21
CA SER A 404 16.51 -6.99 -3.89
C SER A 404 15.19 -6.32 -4.27
N ALA A 405 15.09 -5.65 -5.43
CA ALA A 405 13.88 -4.95 -5.90
C ALA A 405 12.62 -5.84 -6.12
N ALA A 406 12.70 -7.15 -5.85
CA ALA A 406 11.51 -7.96 -5.58
C ALA A 406 10.78 -7.56 -4.27
N ILE A 407 11.47 -6.87 -3.33
CA ILE A 407 11.00 -6.62 -1.96
C ILE A 407 9.98 -5.48 -1.83
N ALA A 408 9.79 -4.63 -2.84
CA ALA A 408 8.61 -3.78 -2.90
C ALA A 408 7.31 -4.63 -2.98
N ALA A 409 7.36 -5.80 -3.63
CA ALA A 409 6.28 -6.80 -3.62
C ALA A 409 6.42 -7.84 -2.48
N THR A 410 7.62 -8.06 -1.94
CA THR A 410 7.88 -9.00 -0.83
C THR A 410 8.28 -8.34 0.50
N ARG A 411 7.66 -7.18 0.83
CA ARG A 411 7.34 -6.83 2.23
C ARG A 411 5.98 -7.39 2.69
N ARG A 412 5.38 -8.30 1.91
CA ARG A 412 4.59 -9.39 2.50
C ARG A 412 5.43 -10.12 3.55
N GLU A 413 4.84 -10.30 4.74
CA GLU A 413 5.18 -11.34 5.71
C GLU A 413 6.66 -11.41 6.16
N SER A 414 7.12 -10.36 6.85
CA SER A 414 8.34 -10.39 7.67
C SER A 414 8.19 -11.25 8.96
N ASN A 415 7.89 -12.54 8.80
CA ASN A 415 7.99 -13.59 9.83
C ASN A 415 7.37 -13.26 11.21
N ARG A 416 6.17 -12.66 11.21
CA ARG A 416 5.24 -12.68 12.34
C ARG A 416 3.91 -13.27 11.88
N ARG A 417 3.67 -14.53 12.26
CA ARG A 417 2.55 -15.37 11.79
C ARG A 417 1.21 -14.61 11.79
N PRO A 418 0.44 -14.60 10.68
CA PRO A 418 -0.98 -14.28 10.73
C PRO A 418 -1.70 -15.41 11.45
N CYS A 419 -2.37 -15.09 12.57
CA CYS A 419 -2.77 -16.02 13.63
C CYS A 419 -1.62 -16.89 14.20
N GLY A 420 -1.83 -17.43 15.39
CA GLY A 420 -0.91 -18.32 16.10
C GLY A 420 -1.13 -19.79 15.75
N ILE A 421 -1.19 -20.15 14.46
CA ILE A 421 -1.14 -21.58 14.09
C ILE A 421 0.09 -22.18 14.76
N ALA A 422 -0.13 -23.19 15.59
CA ALA A 422 0.94 -24.01 16.15
C ALA A 422 1.70 -24.71 15.01
N GLU A 423 2.85 -25.31 15.30
CA GLU A 423 3.57 -26.07 14.28
C GLU A 423 2.90 -27.43 14.07
N GLU A 424 1.83 -27.45 13.28
CA GLU A 424 1.29 -28.68 12.70
C GLU A 424 2.43 -29.45 11.99
N PRO A 425 2.53 -30.78 12.17
CA PRO A 425 3.61 -31.56 11.57
C PRO A 425 3.51 -31.55 10.04
N ALA A 426 4.52 -31.01 9.38
CA ALA A 426 4.55 -30.89 7.92
C ALA A 426 4.45 -32.27 7.23
N LEU A 427 3.32 -32.53 6.56
CA LEU A 427 3.00 -33.79 5.87
C LEU A 427 4.14 -34.29 4.97
N PRO A 428 4.79 -35.42 5.28
CA PRO A 428 5.99 -35.88 4.59
C PRO A 428 5.66 -36.74 3.36
N GLY A 429 5.07 -36.15 2.31
CA GLY A 429 4.80 -36.89 1.06
C GLY A 429 4.26 -36.04 -0.09
N ARG A 430 5.03 -35.89 -1.17
CA ARG A 430 4.56 -35.22 -2.41
C ARG A 430 3.90 -36.22 -3.36
N ARG A 431 2.59 -36.05 -3.61
CA ARG A 431 2.00 -35.94 -4.97
C ARG A 431 0.50 -35.63 -4.93
N THR A 432 0.15 -34.40 -5.28
CA THR A 432 -1.11 -34.01 -5.95
C THR A 432 -2.40 -34.74 -5.51
N ALA A 433 -2.82 -34.52 -4.27
CA ALA A 433 -4.23 -34.41 -3.94
C ALA A 433 -4.53 -32.92 -3.71
N SER A 434 -5.68 -32.45 -4.19
CA SER A 434 -6.09 -31.05 -4.00
C SER A 434 -6.77 -30.92 -2.63
N LEU A 435 -6.05 -30.43 -1.63
CA LEU A 435 -6.70 -29.80 -0.48
C LEU A 435 -7.75 -28.80 -1.00
N PRO A 436 -8.94 -28.70 -0.38
CA PRO A 436 -9.85 -27.60 -0.67
C PRO A 436 -9.11 -26.29 -0.41
N VAL A 437 -8.78 -25.56 -1.49
CA VAL A 437 -8.10 -24.27 -1.41
C VAL A 437 -9.07 -23.33 -0.71
N LEU A 438 -8.83 -23.09 0.58
CA LEU A 438 -9.68 -22.31 1.48
C LEU A 438 -10.29 -21.10 0.75
N PRO A 439 -11.55 -21.18 0.29
CA PRO A 439 -12.25 -20.00 -0.14
C PRO A 439 -12.38 -19.13 1.12
N GLY A 440 -12.17 -17.82 1.04
CA GLY A 440 -12.16 -16.99 2.23
C GLY A 440 -10.83 -16.95 3.02
N CYS A 441 -9.81 -17.74 2.68
CA CYS A 441 -8.43 -17.36 3.03
C CYS A 441 -7.91 -16.26 2.09
N GLY A 442 -8.73 -15.20 1.96
CA GLY A 442 -8.32 -13.94 1.38
C GLY A 442 -7.18 -13.39 2.23
N ALA A 443 -6.01 -13.29 1.61
CA ALA A 443 -4.89 -12.54 2.17
C ALA A 443 -5.40 -11.15 2.50
N ALA A 444 -5.56 -10.87 3.82
CA ALA A 444 -6.44 -9.84 4.39
C ALA A 444 -6.43 -8.60 3.50
N THR A 445 -7.56 -8.36 2.82
CA THR A 445 -7.63 -7.69 1.50
C THR A 445 -6.67 -6.52 1.49
N HIS A 446 -5.55 -6.70 0.77
CA HIS A 446 -4.38 -5.85 0.94
C HIS A 446 -4.81 -4.38 0.91
N PRO A 447 -4.37 -3.56 1.88
CA PRO A 447 -4.78 -2.16 1.96
C PRO A 447 -4.58 -1.55 0.57
N PRO A 448 -5.57 -0.79 0.05
CA PRO A 448 -5.66 -0.41 -1.35
C PRO A 448 -4.28 0.00 -1.84
N ALA A 449 -3.78 -0.69 -2.87
CA ALA A 449 -2.39 -0.55 -3.25
C ALA A 449 -2.11 0.91 -3.62
N ALA A 450 -1.00 1.46 -3.14
CA ALA A 450 -0.53 2.77 -3.59
C ALA A 450 -0.51 2.77 -5.13
N PRO A 451 -0.96 3.86 -5.78
CA PRO A 451 -1.26 3.88 -7.21
C PRO A 451 -0.11 3.32 -8.04
N SER A 452 -0.44 2.43 -8.98
CA SER A 452 0.53 1.60 -9.67
C SER A 452 1.54 2.46 -10.42
N LEU A 453 2.79 2.45 -9.97
CA LEU A 453 3.90 3.17 -10.60
C LEU A 453 3.95 2.83 -12.10
N PRO A 454 4.04 3.84 -12.99
CA PRO A 454 4.17 3.60 -14.43
C PRO A 454 5.52 2.91 -14.75
N PRO A 455 5.61 2.19 -15.88
CA PRO A 455 6.81 1.43 -16.21
C PRO A 455 8.02 2.34 -16.41
N ALA A 456 9.11 2.00 -15.73
CA ALA A 456 10.35 2.77 -15.66
C ALA A 456 10.92 3.17 -17.03
N ARG A 457 10.93 4.48 -17.32
CA ARG A 457 11.82 5.09 -18.32
C ARG A 457 13.21 5.25 -17.72
N HIS A 458 13.95 4.15 -17.59
CA HIS A 458 15.33 4.24 -17.11
C HIS A 458 16.23 5.03 -18.07
N LEU A 459 16.74 6.16 -17.58
CA LEU A 459 18.09 6.58 -17.94
C LEU A 459 19.07 5.54 -17.36
N ALA A 460 19.73 4.82 -18.26
CA ALA A 460 20.62 3.71 -17.93
C ALA A 460 21.99 4.22 -17.46
N GLY A 461 22.03 4.87 -16.30
CA GLY A 461 23.25 5.44 -15.71
C GLY A 461 23.20 5.78 -14.21
N ALA A 462 22.01 5.99 -13.63
CA ALA A 462 21.87 6.37 -12.23
C ALA A 462 22.23 5.23 -11.25
N THR A 463 23.46 5.23 -10.73
CA THR A 463 23.95 4.25 -9.74
C THR A 463 23.85 4.73 -8.29
N ASP A 464 23.75 6.05 -8.08
CA ASP A 464 24.00 6.69 -6.80
C ASP A 464 22.72 7.37 -6.28
N ALA A 465 22.50 7.30 -4.97
CA ALA A 465 21.29 7.81 -4.31
C ALA A 465 21.46 9.27 -3.86
N ILE A 466 20.41 10.07 -4.00
CA ILE A 466 20.39 11.47 -3.55
C ILE A 466 20.45 11.52 -2.00
N THR A 467 21.40 12.25 -1.43
CA THR A 467 21.60 12.38 0.02
C THR A 467 21.05 13.67 0.62
N GLU A 468 21.02 14.73 -0.18
CA GLU A 468 20.53 16.08 0.15
C GLU A 468 19.95 16.74 -1.10
N LEU A 469 19.23 17.85 -0.92
CA LEU A 469 18.65 18.67 -1.99
C LEU A 469 18.88 20.15 -1.65
N LEU A 470 18.98 20.99 -2.67
CA LEU A 470 19.09 22.44 -2.56
C LEU A 470 17.70 23.08 -2.72
N ALA A 471 17.49 24.27 -2.14
CA ALA A 471 16.20 24.94 -2.17
C ALA A 471 15.74 25.32 -3.60
N GLY A 472 16.69 25.51 -4.52
CA GLY A 472 16.45 25.83 -5.94
C GLY A 472 16.27 24.62 -6.86
N ASP A 473 16.45 23.37 -6.40
CA ASP A 473 16.50 22.18 -7.27
C ASP A 473 15.27 22.03 -8.19
N PHE A 474 14.09 22.44 -7.74
CA PHE A 474 12.84 22.37 -8.51
C PHE A 474 12.30 23.75 -8.93
N ALA A 475 13.11 24.81 -8.82
CA ALA A 475 12.76 26.13 -9.31
C ALA A 475 12.41 26.10 -10.82
N GLU A 476 11.49 26.96 -11.21
CA GLU A 476 10.99 27.15 -12.59
C GLU A 476 10.27 25.96 -13.27
N LEU A 477 10.18 24.79 -12.62
CA LEU A 477 9.44 23.61 -13.11
C LEU A 477 7.91 23.79 -12.98
N THR A 478 7.41 24.92 -13.50
CA THR A 478 6.02 25.38 -13.34
C THR A 478 4.98 24.47 -13.99
N ALA A 479 5.39 23.62 -14.94
CA ALA A 479 4.54 22.62 -15.59
C ALA A 479 4.49 21.26 -14.85
N LEU A 480 5.32 21.05 -13.82
CA LEU A 480 5.53 19.74 -13.21
C LEU A 480 4.27 19.18 -12.55
N ARG A 481 3.92 17.94 -12.90
CA ARG A 481 2.72 17.21 -12.42
C ARG A 481 3.07 16.00 -11.56
N GLN A 482 4.22 15.37 -11.78
CA GLN A 482 4.68 14.22 -10.98
C GLN A 482 6.16 14.39 -10.60
N LEU A 483 6.46 14.26 -9.31
CA LEU A 483 7.83 14.30 -8.77
C LEU A 483 8.12 13.04 -7.96
N TRP A 484 9.08 12.23 -8.43
CA TRP A 484 9.47 10.99 -7.77
C TRP A 484 10.87 11.13 -7.16
N LEU A 485 10.97 11.12 -5.84
CA LEU A 485 12.20 11.24 -5.06
C LEU A 485 12.41 10.00 -4.15
N PHE A 486 11.67 8.92 -4.39
CA PHE A 486 11.62 7.75 -3.52
C PHE A 486 12.87 6.87 -3.63
N ASN A 487 13.13 6.04 -2.61
CA ASN A 487 14.25 5.08 -2.57
C ASN A 487 15.65 5.76 -2.63
N ASN A 488 15.77 6.95 -2.05
CA ASN A 488 17.01 7.72 -1.92
C ASN A 488 17.53 7.69 -0.45
N GLU A 489 18.56 8.49 -0.11
CA GLU A 489 19.11 8.59 1.25
C GLU A 489 18.80 9.91 1.96
N LEU A 490 17.84 10.71 1.45
CA LEU A 490 17.48 12.05 1.97
C LEU A 490 17.17 12.02 3.47
N ARG A 491 17.73 12.96 4.24
CA ARG A 491 17.59 13.03 5.71
C ARG A 491 16.74 14.20 6.19
N GLU A 492 16.70 15.24 5.38
CA GLU A 492 15.97 16.50 5.57
C GLU A 492 15.62 17.08 4.20
N LEU A 493 14.76 18.10 4.17
CA LEU A 493 14.35 18.82 2.97
C LEU A 493 14.46 20.33 3.25
N PRO A 494 15.01 21.15 2.33
CA PRO A 494 15.00 22.59 2.49
C PRO A 494 13.59 23.16 2.63
N ALA A 495 13.45 24.24 3.40
CA ALA A 495 12.19 24.97 3.47
C ALA A 495 11.87 25.58 2.10
N GLY A 496 10.65 25.37 1.60
CA GLY A 496 10.21 25.91 0.31
C GLY A 496 10.72 25.18 -0.94
N VAL A 497 11.40 24.02 -0.81
CA VAL A 497 11.98 23.26 -1.95
C VAL A 497 10.97 22.87 -3.06
N PHE A 498 9.67 22.83 -2.74
CA PHE A 498 8.58 22.57 -3.72
C PHE A 498 7.76 23.81 -4.07
N SER A 499 8.25 25.01 -3.74
CA SER A 499 7.56 26.27 -4.04
C SER A 499 7.37 26.47 -5.56
N GLY A 500 6.27 27.10 -5.96
CA GLY A 500 5.96 27.37 -7.37
C GLY A 500 5.41 26.20 -8.18
N LEU A 501 5.49 24.95 -7.69
CA LEU A 501 5.03 23.72 -8.37
C LEU A 501 3.49 23.56 -8.41
N SER A 502 2.76 24.62 -8.76
CA SER A 502 1.29 24.73 -8.69
C SER A 502 0.51 23.69 -9.52
N GLN A 503 1.17 23.01 -10.46
CA GLN A 503 0.56 21.97 -11.29
C GLN A 503 0.73 20.55 -10.72
N LEU A 504 1.47 20.39 -9.62
CA LEU A 504 1.84 19.09 -9.05
C LEU A 504 0.62 18.31 -8.57
N VAL A 505 0.51 17.05 -9.03
CA VAL A 505 -0.59 16.12 -8.77
C VAL A 505 -0.15 14.97 -7.86
N GLN A 506 1.10 14.51 -7.99
CA GLN A 506 1.62 13.41 -7.16
C GLN A 506 3.06 13.67 -6.72
N ILE A 507 3.34 13.45 -5.43
CA ILE A 507 4.67 13.60 -4.84
C ILE A 507 5.07 12.37 -4.02
N HIS A 508 6.22 11.77 -4.37
CA HIS A 508 6.68 10.51 -3.80
C HIS A 508 8.06 10.65 -3.14
N LEU A 509 8.08 10.79 -1.82
CA LEU A 509 9.26 10.92 -0.95
C LEU A 509 9.56 9.63 -0.15
N ALA A 510 8.88 8.53 -0.50
CA ALA A 510 8.92 7.25 0.22
C ALA A 510 10.32 6.59 0.26
N PHE A 511 10.56 5.71 1.22
CA PHE A 511 11.82 4.95 1.31
C PHE A 511 13.07 5.86 1.34
N ASN A 512 13.03 6.89 2.19
CA ASN A 512 14.15 7.79 2.46
C ASN A 512 14.54 7.68 3.95
N ARG A 513 15.26 8.67 4.51
CA ARG A 513 15.61 8.75 5.94
C ARG A 513 15.19 10.07 6.58
N LEU A 514 14.12 10.69 6.06
CA LEU A 514 13.58 11.96 6.53
C LEU A 514 13.12 11.84 7.99
N ARG A 515 13.61 12.72 8.87
CA ARG A 515 13.28 12.71 10.32
C ARG A 515 12.19 13.69 10.74
N GLU A 516 12.08 14.76 9.97
CA GLU A 516 11.01 15.74 10.04
C GLU A 516 10.83 16.41 8.68
N LEU A 517 9.73 17.16 8.53
CA LEU A 517 9.40 17.95 7.34
C LEU A 517 9.30 19.42 7.77
N PRO A 518 9.79 20.39 6.97
CA PRO A 518 9.61 21.80 7.29
C PRO A 518 8.13 22.21 7.21
N ALA A 519 7.77 23.26 7.95
CA ALA A 519 6.45 23.89 7.83
C ALA A 519 6.27 24.46 6.40
N GLY A 520 5.03 24.49 5.91
CA GLY A 520 4.67 24.97 4.58
C GLY A 520 5.19 24.13 3.41
N LEU A 521 5.76 22.93 3.63
CA LEU A 521 6.42 22.12 2.58
C LEU A 521 5.56 21.88 1.33
N LEU A 522 4.24 21.69 1.50
CA LEU A 522 3.28 21.46 0.41
C LEU A 522 2.35 22.66 0.17
N SER A 523 2.69 23.83 0.71
CA SER A 523 1.86 25.05 0.60
C SER A 523 1.70 25.47 -0.87
N GLY A 524 0.46 25.79 -1.26
CA GLY A 524 0.11 26.17 -2.63
C GLY A 524 -0.04 25.01 -3.63
N LEU A 525 0.31 23.77 -3.26
CA LEU A 525 0.21 22.58 -4.12
C LEU A 525 -1.23 22.02 -4.22
N SER A 526 -2.20 22.92 -4.42
CA SER A 526 -3.65 22.68 -4.42
C SER A 526 -4.19 21.67 -5.45
N ARG A 527 -3.31 21.06 -6.26
CA ARG A 527 -3.63 19.99 -7.21
C ARG A 527 -3.19 18.60 -6.79
N LEU A 528 -2.53 18.44 -5.65
CA LEU A 528 -2.11 17.11 -5.16
C LEU A 528 -3.32 16.19 -4.94
N GLU A 529 -3.27 15.03 -5.58
CA GLU A 529 -4.19 13.90 -5.46
C GLU A 529 -3.56 12.78 -4.60
N ASP A 530 -2.22 12.62 -4.63
CA ASP A 530 -1.45 11.71 -3.75
C ASP A 530 -0.29 12.40 -3.01
N VAL A 531 -0.13 12.08 -1.72
CA VAL A 531 1.07 12.41 -0.91
C VAL A 531 1.67 11.14 -0.31
N SER A 532 2.92 10.83 -0.69
CA SER A 532 3.59 9.56 -0.40
C SER A 532 4.91 9.75 0.38
N ILE A 533 4.84 9.69 1.72
CA ILE A 533 5.96 9.92 2.67
C ILE A 533 6.32 8.70 3.55
N GLN A 534 5.81 7.51 3.20
CA GLN A 534 6.01 6.25 3.92
C GLN A 534 7.47 5.78 4.02
N GLU A 535 7.75 4.88 4.97
CA GLU A 535 9.04 4.19 5.14
C GLU A 535 10.22 5.18 5.25
N ASN A 536 10.08 6.12 6.19
CA ASN A 536 11.05 7.17 6.55
C ASN A 536 11.32 7.13 8.08
N GLU A 537 12.11 8.07 8.61
CA GLU A 537 12.42 8.19 10.05
C GLU A 537 11.51 9.23 10.76
N LEU A 538 10.35 9.60 10.19
CA LEU A 538 9.55 10.73 10.67
C LEU A 538 8.98 10.47 12.07
N THR A 539 9.24 11.37 13.02
CA THR A 539 8.75 11.27 14.41
C THR A 539 7.51 12.11 14.70
N ARG A 540 7.28 13.15 13.90
CA ARG A 540 6.20 14.14 13.99
C ARG A 540 5.86 14.67 12.58
N LEU A 541 4.67 15.25 12.41
CA LEU A 541 4.29 15.99 11.20
C LEU A 541 4.03 17.47 11.56
N PRO A 542 4.34 18.44 10.69
CA PRO A 542 3.89 19.82 10.88
C PRO A 542 2.35 19.90 10.71
N PRO A 543 1.61 20.70 11.52
CA PRO A 543 0.14 20.73 11.47
C PRO A 543 -0.44 21.22 10.14
N ASP A 544 0.30 22.07 9.44
CA ASP A 544 -0.03 22.70 8.16
C ASP A 544 0.34 21.85 6.94
N LEU A 545 0.85 20.62 7.12
CA LEU A 545 1.38 19.78 6.05
C LEU A 545 0.42 19.56 4.86
N LEU A 546 -0.88 19.46 5.13
CA LEU A 546 -1.92 19.19 4.13
C LEU A 546 -2.93 20.34 3.98
N ALA A 547 -2.63 21.52 4.52
CA ALA A 547 -3.52 22.67 4.45
C ALA A 547 -3.76 23.10 3.00
N GLY A 548 -5.02 23.36 2.63
CA GLY A 548 -5.44 23.70 1.28
C GLY A 548 -5.39 22.58 0.24
N LEU A 549 -4.99 21.34 0.58
CA LEU A 549 -4.90 20.20 -0.34
C LEU A 549 -6.27 19.57 -0.65
N THR A 550 -7.20 20.39 -1.13
CA THR A 550 -8.63 20.05 -1.36
C THR A 550 -8.90 18.94 -2.38
N ARG A 551 -7.89 18.51 -3.15
CA ARG A 551 -7.99 17.41 -4.13
C ARG A 551 -7.39 16.09 -3.66
N LEU A 552 -6.82 16.06 -2.47
CA LEU A 552 -6.07 14.91 -1.96
C LEU A 552 -6.99 13.69 -1.78
N GLN A 553 -6.72 12.62 -2.52
CA GLN A 553 -7.45 11.34 -2.47
C GLN A 553 -6.69 10.30 -1.62
N GLY A 554 -5.36 10.29 -1.67
CA GLY A 554 -4.52 9.31 -0.98
C GLY A 554 -3.41 9.92 -0.10
N VAL A 555 -3.35 9.50 1.17
CA VAL A 555 -2.21 9.80 2.06
C VAL A 555 -1.51 8.51 2.53
N TRP A 556 -0.21 8.44 2.21
CA TRP A 556 0.63 7.27 2.48
C TRP A 556 1.75 7.68 3.45
N MET A 557 1.56 7.37 4.74
CA MET A 557 2.45 7.81 5.83
C MET A 557 2.96 6.65 6.69
N TYR A 558 2.73 5.40 6.24
CA TYR A 558 3.03 4.18 6.98
C TYR A 558 4.54 3.93 7.17
N GLY A 559 4.91 3.07 8.13
CA GLY A 559 6.29 2.65 8.35
C GLY A 559 7.24 3.75 8.85
N ASN A 560 6.71 4.79 9.48
CA ASN A 560 7.45 5.88 10.11
C ASN A 560 7.57 5.69 11.64
N GLU A 561 8.13 6.66 12.37
CA GLU A 561 8.24 6.65 13.84
C GLU A 561 7.14 7.49 14.55
N LEU A 562 6.10 7.95 13.83
CA LEU A 562 5.13 8.96 14.32
C LEU A 562 4.48 8.56 15.65
N THR A 563 4.57 9.44 16.66
CA THR A 563 4.01 9.16 18.00
C THR A 563 2.63 9.74 18.25
N GLU A 564 2.24 10.76 17.47
CA GLU A 564 0.96 11.46 17.51
C GLU A 564 0.68 12.07 16.11
N LEU A 565 -0.57 12.46 15.85
CA LEU A 565 -0.96 13.26 14.68
C LEU A 565 -1.46 14.63 15.14
N PRO A 566 -1.14 15.73 14.44
CA PRO A 566 -1.77 17.03 14.68
C PRO A 566 -3.30 16.94 14.57
N ALA A 567 -4.02 17.62 15.48
CA ALA A 567 -5.46 17.80 15.33
C ALA A 567 -5.76 18.63 14.08
N GLY A 568 -6.81 18.27 13.33
CA GLY A 568 -7.15 18.93 12.07
C GLY A 568 -6.24 18.65 10.88
N LEU A 569 -5.26 17.71 10.97
CA LEU A 569 -4.32 17.41 9.87
C LEU A 569 -4.98 17.16 8.51
N PHE A 570 -6.20 16.63 8.48
CA PHE A 570 -6.95 16.31 7.27
C PHE A 570 -8.14 17.26 6.98
N SER A 571 -8.30 18.37 7.72
CA SER A 571 -9.52 19.22 7.66
C SER A 571 -9.91 19.71 6.27
N ASP A 572 -8.91 19.99 5.44
CA ASP A 572 -9.08 20.58 4.12
C ASP A 572 -9.12 19.51 3.01
N ALA A 573 -8.74 18.26 3.33
CA ALA A 573 -8.64 17.14 2.40
C ALA A 573 -10.01 16.47 2.15
N VAL A 574 -11.04 17.26 1.89
CA VAL A 574 -12.46 16.83 1.85
C VAL A 574 -12.82 15.77 0.79
N ASN A 575 -11.88 15.42 -0.10
CA ASN A 575 -12.01 14.36 -1.10
C ASN A 575 -11.13 13.13 -0.79
N LEU A 576 -10.62 12.99 0.44
CA LEU A 576 -9.74 11.88 0.84
C LEU A 576 -10.48 10.55 0.85
N GLU A 577 -10.02 9.60 0.04
CA GLU A 577 -10.56 8.24 -0.08
C GLU A 577 -9.76 7.22 0.75
N VAL A 578 -8.45 7.44 0.93
CA VAL A 578 -7.54 6.49 1.61
C VAL A 578 -6.61 7.19 2.60
N ALA A 579 -6.72 6.83 3.88
CA ALA A 579 -5.80 7.23 4.95
C ALA A 579 -4.94 6.05 5.43
N ASN A 580 -3.65 6.04 5.09
CA ASN A 580 -2.76 4.90 5.34
C ASN A 580 -1.60 5.23 6.30
N LEU A 581 -1.74 4.77 7.56
CA LEU A 581 -0.98 5.18 8.74
C LEU A 581 -0.29 4.00 9.47
N TRP A 582 -0.27 2.79 8.89
CA TRP A 582 0.20 1.57 9.57
C TRP A 582 1.69 1.60 9.97
N GLY A 583 2.09 0.76 10.93
CA GLY A 583 3.51 0.56 11.29
C GLY A 583 4.16 1.74 12.02
N ASN A 584 3.37 2.69 12.52
CA ASN A 584 3.82 3.87 13.25
C ASN A 584 3.86 3.61 14.78
N ARG A 585 3.87 4.66 15.60
CA ARG A 585 3.96 4.59 17.06
C ARG A 585 2.83 5.32 17.79
N LEU A 586 1.75 5.63 17.06
CA LEU A 586 0.58 6.39 17.53
C LEU A 586 -0.03 5.70 18.75
N ARG A 587 -0.31 6.46 19.82
CA ARG A 587 -0.91 5.94 21.07
C ARG A 587 -2.39 6.25 21.24
N ALA A 588 -2.84 7.31 20.58
CA ALA A 588 -4.20 7.80 20.50
C ALA A 588 -4.34 8.55 19.18
N LEU A 589 -5.57 8.92 18.83
CA LEU A 589 -5.91 9.79 17.70
C LEU A 589 -6.68 11.01 18.24
N PRO A 590 -6.54 12.21 17.64
CA PRO A 590 -7.45 13.33 17.93
C PRO A 590 -8.91 12.93 17.62
N PRO A 591 -9.90 13.23 18.48
CA PRO A 591 -11.30 12.81 18.26
C PRO A 591 -11.95 13.35 16.99
N ASP A 592 -11.39 14.41 16.41
CA ASP A 592 -11.84 15.12 15.22
C ASP A 592 -10.97 14.85 13.98
N ILE A 593 -9.99 13.94 14.05
CA ILE A 593 -8.94 13.79 13.03
C ILE A 593 -9.47 13.48 11.62
N PHE A 594 -10.59 12.74 11.51
CA PHE A 594 -11.25 12.42 10.24
C PHE A 594 -12.59 13.17 10.05
N SER A 595 -12.89 14.17 10.88
CA SER A 595 -14.14 14.92 10.82
C SER A 595 -14.30 15.66 9.48
N GLY A 596 -15.40 15.41 8.78
CA GLY A 596 -15.71 16.08 7.50
C GLY A 596 -15.16 15.38 6.26
N LEU A 597 -14.79 14.09 6.35
CA LEU A 597 -14.27 13.27 5.24
C LEU A 597 -15.29 12.21 4.79
N PRO A 598 -16.42 12.59 4.16
CA PRO A 598 -17.52 11.65 3.87
C PRO A 598 -17.12 10.52 2.90
N TYR A 599 -16.20 10.80 1.97
CA TYR A 599 -15.75 9.87 0.92
C TYR A 599 -14.62 8.90 1.36
N LEU A 600 -14.26 8.88 2.65
CA LEU A 600 -13.12 8.14 3.17
C LEU A 600 -13.41 6.63 3.24
N GLN A 601 -13.09 5.91 2.17
CA GLN A 601 -13.37 4.49 1.99
C GLN A 601 -12.46 3.54 2.79
N SER A 602 -11.24 3.97 3.16
CA SER A 602 -10.25 3.09 3.79
C SER A 602 -9.36 3.80 4.82
N VAL A 603 -9.43 3.35 6.08
CA VAL A 603 -8.54 3.77 7.17
C VAL A 603 -7.69 2.58 7.64
N ASN A 604 -6.36 2.70 7.51
CA ASN A 604 -5.40 1.68 7.93
C ASN A 604 -4.47 2.18 9.04
N LEU A 605 -4.67 1.66 10.24
CA LEU A 605 -3.96 1.98 11.48
C LEU A 605 -3.19 0.75 12.05
N PHE A 606 -3.03 -0.32 11.27
CA PHE A 606 -2.37 -1.57 11.67
C PHE A 606 -0.98 -1.36 12.31
N SER A 607 -0.59 -2.20 13.26
CA SER A 607 0.75 -2.24 13.89
C SER A 607 1.20 -0.88 14.44
N ASN A 608 0.29 -0.21 15.16
CA ASN A 608 0.54 1.03 15.89
C ASN A 608 0.66 0.72 17.40
N ARG A 609 0.30 1.67 18.27
CA ARG A 609 0.33 1.51 19.74
C ARG A 609 -0.94 2.07 20.38
N LEU A 610 -2.04 2.14 19.65
CA LEU A 610 -3.30 2.75 20.09
C LEU A 610 -3.82 2.02 21.34
N GLU A 611 -3.89 2.73 22.47
CA GLU A 611 -4.28 2.15 23.77
C GLU A 611 -5.77 2.35 24.07
N GLU A 612 -6.37 3.41 23.51
CA GLU A 612 -7.80 3.73 23.51
C GLU A 612 -8.22 4.48 22.22
N LEU A 613 -9.53 4.62 21.99
CA LEU A 613 -10.13 5.42 20.91
C LEU A 613 -11.27 6.27 21.51
N ASP A 614 -11.42 7.50 21.04
CA ASP A 614 -12.61 8.32 21.35
C ASP A 614 -13.80 7.85 20.50
N VAL A 615 -15.01 7.91 21.04
CA VAL A 615 -16.23 7.46 20.36
C VAL A 615 -16.53 8.26 19.09
N ALA A 616 -16.08 9.53 19.00
CA ALA A 616 -16.33 10.39 17.85
C ALA A 616 -15.36 10.19 16.67
N VAL A 617 -14.27 9.44 16.85
CA VAL A 617 -13.11 9.44 15.91
C VAL A 617 -13.42 8.96 14.49
N PHE A 618 -14.52 8.24 14.28
CA PHE A 618 -14.99 7.76 12.98
C PHE A 618 -16.39 8.29 12.58
N SER A 619 -16.96 9.24 13.34
CA SER A 619 -18.30 9.78 13.06
C SER A 619 -18.33 10.54 11.72
N GLY A 620 -19.41 10.37 10.97
CA GLY A 620 -19.64 10.96 9.66
C GLY A 620 -18.87 10.33 8.48
N LEU A 621 -18.14 9.23 8.69
CA LEU A 621 -17.40 8.53 7.63
C LEU A 621 -18.30 7.55 6.85
N THR A 622 -19.32 8.08 6.18
CA THR A 622 -20.41 7.28 5.60
C THR A 622 -19.98 6.28 4.55
N ASP A 623 -18.91 6.55 3.79
CA ASP A 623 -18.44 5.68 2.71
C ASP A 623 -17.34 4.68 3.16
N LEU A 624 -17.02 4.62 4.47
CA LEU A 624 -15.92 3.81 5.02
C LEU A 624 -16.19 2.31 4.95
N ALA A 625 -15.70 1.66 3.90
CA ALA A 625 -15.81 0.22 3.68
C ALA A 625 -14.74 -0.62 4.43
N HIS A 626 -13.58 -0.04 4.72
CA HIS A 626 -12.42 -0.77 5.27
C HIS A 626 -11.81 -0.06 6.50
N LEU A 627 -11.84 -0.72 7.67
CA LEU A 627 -11.22 -0.23 8.90
C LEU A 627 -10.26 -1.27 9.50
N ASN A 628 -8.96 -0.96 9.50
CA ASN A 628 -7.92 -1.85 10.03
C ASN A 628 -7.22 -1.27 11.27
N LEU A 629 -7.47 -1.88 12.42
CA LEU A 629 -6.95 -1.56 13.75
C LEU A 629 -6.05 -2.69 14.32
N ASN A 630 -5.66 -3.69 13.52
CA ASN A 630 -4.91 -4.86 13.98
C ASN A 630 -3.55 -4.51 14.64
N ASP A 631 -3.05 -5.38 15.52
CA ASP A 631 -1.73 -5.27 16.17
C ASP A 631 -1.52 -3.91 16.90
N ASN A 632 -2.55 -3.50 17.64
CA ASN A 632 -2.54 -2.32 18.50
C ASN A 632 -2.57 -2.74 19.99
N ARG A 633 -3.14 -1.92 20.87
CA ARG A 633 -3.13 -2.14 22.33
C ARG A 633 -4.50 -1.96 22.98
N LEU A 634 -5.55 -1.82 22.17
CA LEU A 634 -6.91 -1.50 22.57
C LEU A 634 -7.42 -2.55 23.57
N SER A 635 -7.83 -2.10 24.76
CA SER A 635 -8.42 -2.96 25.82
C SER A 635 -9.93 -3.13 25.67
N GLY A 636 -10.58 -2.23 24.92
CA GLY A 636 -12.00 -2.24 24.60
C GLY A 636 -12.30 -1.30 23.44
N LEU A 637 -13.56 -1.26 23.02
CA LEU A 637 -14.10 -0.35 22.01
C LEU A 637 -15.35 0.32 22.61
N PRO A 638 -15.50 1.66 22.58
CA PRO A 638 -16.66 2.31 23.17
C PRO A 638 -17.92 2.01 22.33
N THR A 639 -19.08 1.89 22.98
CA THR A 639 -20.36 1.69 22.29
C THR A 639 -20.65 2.91 21.42
N GLY A 640 -21.02 2.70 20.15
CA GLY A 640 -21.19 3.79 19.17
C GLY A 640 -19.90 4.25 18.46
N ILE A 641 -18.74 3.60 18.67
CA ILE A 641 -17.49 3.88 17.92
C ILE A 641 -17.64 3.70 16.39
N PHE A 642 -18.63 2.92 15.97
CA PHE A 642 -18.97 2.65 14.57
C PHE A 642 -20.31 3.27 14.17
N ALA A 643 -20.78 4.29 14.90
CA ALA A 643 -21.91 5.11 14.45
C ALA A 643 -21.59 5.77 13.09
N ASP A 644 -22.61 5.99 12.27
CA ASP A 644 -22.53 6.50 10.90
C ASP A 644 -21.81 5.60 9.88
N LEU A 645 -21.24 4.45 10.28
CA LEU A 645 -20.46 3.56 9.41
C LEU A 645 -21.31 2.53 8.65
N GLU A 646 -22.43 2.96 8.07
CA GLU A 646 -23.42 2.06 7.44
C GLU A 646 -22.81 1.15 6.35
N ASN A 647 -21.81 1.63 5.61
CA ASN A 647 -21.16 0.91 4.49
C ASN A 647 -19.94 0.06 4.89
N LEU A 648 -19.63 -0.10 6.19
CA LEU A 648 -18.45 -0.85 6.64
C LEU A 648 -18.57 -2.35 6.30
N GLU A 649 -17.76 -2.82 5.34
CA GLU A 649 -17.74 -4.23 4.91
C GLU A 649 -16.68 -5.08 5.65
N TYR A 650 -15.53 -4.49 6.00
CA TYR A 650 -14.40 -5.21 6.61
C TYR A 650 -13.86 -4.48 7.85
N LEU A 651 -13.86 -5.19 8.99
CA LEU A 651 -13.34 -4.70 10.27
C LEU A 651 -12.28 -5.64 10.84
N TRP A 652 -11.05 -5.15 10.93
CA TRP A 652 -9.91 -5.87 11.51
C TRP A 652 -9.51 -5.25 12.86
N ILE A 653 -9.81 -5.95 13.96
CA ILE A 653 -9.53 -5.57 15.36
C ILE A 653 -8.70 -6.62 16.12
N GLY A 654 -8.19 -7.62 15.42
CA GLY A 654 -7.31 -8.69 15.89
C GLY A 654 -5.97 -8.20 16.48
N LYS A 655 -5.29 -9.08 17.22
CA LYS A 655 -3.98 -8.81 17.87
C LYS A 655 -3.99 -7.59 18.80
N ASN A 656 -5.13 -7.28 19.40
CA ASN A 656 -5.31 -6.22 20.40
C ASN A 656 -5.34 -6.82 21.82
N ARG A 657 -6.09 -6.22 22.74
CA ARG A 657 -6.26 -6.67 24.12
C ARG A 657 -7.73 -6.70 24.55
N LEU A 658 -8.66 -6.74 23.59
CA LEU A 658 -10.10 -6.71 23.82
C LEU A 658 -10.51 -7.88 24.71
N GLU A 659 -11.17 -7.64 25.84
CA GLU A 659 -11.53 -8.69 26.81
C GLU A 659 -13.02 -9.13 26.69
N ILE A 660 -13.86 -8.37 25.98
CA ILE A 660 -15.27 -8.64 25.71
C ILE A 660 -15.68 -8.09 24.33
N LEU A 661 -16.64 -8.73 23.65
CA LEU A 661 -17.45 -8.09 22.61
C LEU A 661 -18.83 -7.80 23.21
N GLN A 662 -19.18 -6.52 23.34
CA GLN A 662 -20.39 -6.04 24.01
C GLN A 662 -21.60 -6.02 23.07
N ASN A 663 -22.80 -5.99 23.64
CA ASN A 663 -24.04 -5.84 22.89
C ASN A 663 -24.13 -4.41 22.30
N GLY A 664 -24.74 -4.27 21.12
CA GLY A 664 -24.86 -3.01 20.40
C GLY A 664 -23.54 -2.40 19.89
N LEU A 665 -22.45 -3.19 19.82
CA LEU A 665 -21.19 -2.73 19.23
C LEU A 665 -21.28 -2.57 17.70
N PHE A 666 -22.14 -3.34 17.04
CA PHE A 666 -22.24 -3.46 15.58
C PHE A 666 -23.64 -3.12 15.03
N ASP A 667 -24.51 -2.47 15.82
CA ASP A 667 -25.90 -2.19 15.42
C ASP A 667 -26.00 -1.28 14.18
N GLU A 668 -25.11 -0.30 14.06
CA GLU A 668 -25.07 0.67 12.96
C GLU A 668 -24.17 0.20 11.78
N THR A 669 -23.69 -1.07 11.78
CA THR A 669 -22.84 -1.64 10.72
C THR A 669 -23.49 -2.86 10.03
N PRO A 670 -24.68 -2.73 9.42
CA PRO A 670 -25.46 -3.87 8.89
C PRO A 670 -24.82 -4.56 7.68
N ASN A 671 -23.96 -3.85 6.93
CA ASN A 671 -23.30 -4.38 5.73
C ASN A 671 -21.99 -5.16 6.02
N LEU A 672 -21.62 -5.35 7.29
CA LEU A 672 -20.35 -5.95 7.69
C LEU A 672 -20.25 -7.43 7.24
N ARG A 673 -19.27 -7.73 6.38
CA ARG A 673 -19.04 -9.06 5.78
C ARG A 673 -17.91 -9.83 6.44
N VAL A 674 -16.90 -9.15 6.98
CA VAL A 674 -15.75 -9.78 7.64
C VAL A 674 -15.43 -9.08 8.95
N LEU A 675 -15.49 -9.84 10.04
CA LEU A 675 -15.01 -9.43 11.36
C LEU A 675 -13.80 -10.27 11.75
N ALA A 676 -12.62 -9.63 11.82
CA ALA A 676 -11.40 -10.26 12.32
C ALA A 676 -11.05 -9.74 13.71
N ALA A 677 -11.27 -10.58 14.73
CA ALA A 677 -11.01 -10.29 16.14
C ALA A 677 -10.04 -11.31 16.78
N ASP A 678 -9.25 -12.01 15.96
CA ASP A 678 -8.24 -13.00 16.35
C ASP A 678 -7.21 -12.49 17.36
N SER A 679 -6.47 -13.39 18.01
CA SER A 679 -5.28 -13.08 18.83
C SER A 679 -5.52 -12.04 19.95
N ASN A 680 -6.74 -11.94 20.47
CA ASN A 680 -7.17 -10.94 21.44
C ASN A 680 -7.19 -11.53 22.87
N ARG A 681 -8.13 -11.11 23.72
CA ARG A 681 -8.35 -11.65 25.07
C ARG A 681 -9.82 -11.92 25.35
N ILE A 682 -10.65 -11.96 24.32
CA ILE A 682 -12.12 -11.97 24.42
C ILE A 682 -12.52 -13.23 25.19
N ALA A 683 -13.10 -13.03 26.37
CA ALA A 683 -13.53 -14.10 27.27
C ALA A 683 -15.05 -14.33 27.21
N GLU A 684 -15.78 -13.29 26.79
CA GLU A 684 -17.24 -13.26 26.66
C GLU A 684 -17.64 -12.48 25.39
N ILE A 685 -18.72 -12.93 24.76
CA ILE A 685 -19.47 -12.23 23.72
C ILE A 685 -20.87 -12.07 24.33
N GLU A 686 -21.39 -10.85 24.39
CA GLU A 686 -22.68 -10.59 25.02
C GLU A 686 -23.85 -11.07 24.14
N ASP A 687 -24.93 -11.50 24.79
CA ASP A 687 -26.13 -11.98 24.11
C ASP A 687 -26.78 -10.82 23.32
N GLY A 688 -26.67 -10.87 21.99
CA GLY A 688 -27.17 -9.84 21.06
C GLY A 688 -26.09 -9.12 20.23
N THR A 689 -24.79 -9.31 20.50
CA THR A 689 -23.68 -8.60 19.82
C THR A 689 -23.75 -8.63 18.28
N PHE A 690 -24.29 -9.69 17.67
CA PHE A 690 -24.35 -9.85 16.20
C PHE A 690 -25.75 -9.70 15.59
N SER A 691 -26.75 -9.23 16.35
CA SER A 691 -28.19 -9.39 16.03
C SER A 691 -28.71 -8.70 14.75
N ASN A 692 -27.90 -7.94 14.02
CA ASN A 692 -28.28 -7.29 12.75
C ASN A 692 -27.34 -7.66 11.57
N LEU A 693 -26.36 -8.55 11.77
CA LEU A 693 -25.25 -8.77 10.82
C LEU A 693 -25.55 -9.85 9.76
N HIS A 694 -26.69 -9.75 9.09
CA HIS A 694 -27.17 -10.73 8.12
C HIS A 694 -26.25 -10.90 6.89
N GLU A 695 -25.52 -9.84 6.51
CA GLU A 695 -24.54 -9.90 5.40
C GLU A 695 -23.18 -10.49 5.80
N MET A 696 -22.94 -10.81 7.08
CA MET A 696 -21.69 -11.42 7.54
C MET A 696 -21.36 -12.70 6.77
N LYS A 697 -20.09 -12.89 6.41
CA LYS A 697 -19.57 -14.06 5.69
C LYS A 697 -18.45 -14.75 6.48
N GLU A 698 -17.63 -14.00 7.20
CA GLU A 698 -16.49 -14.53 7.95
C GLU A 698 -16.35 -13.89 9.34
N VAL A 699 -16.25 -14.74 10.37
CA VAL A 699 -15.95 -14.33 11.75
C VAL A 699 -14.71 -15.09 12.23
N ARG A 700 -13.63 -14.33 12.47
CA ARG A 700 -12.35 -14.82 13.02
C ARG A 700 -12.23 -14.45 14.49
N LEU A 701 -12.22 -15.46 15.35
CA LEU A 701 -12.16 -15.35 16.82
C LEU A 701 -11.04 -16.22 17.41
N GLU A 702 -10.07 -16.67 16.62
CA GLU A 702 -8.97 -17.55 17.05
C GLU A 702 -8.10 -16.92 18.15
N ASP A 703 -7.33 -17.74 18.87
CA ASP A 703 -6.31 -17.31 19.84
C ASP A 703 -6.83 -16.35 20.93
N ASN A 704 -8.09 -16.53 21.32
CA ASN A 704 -8.80 -15.73 22.32
C ASN A 704 -8.96 -16.47 23.66
N ARG A 705 -9.98 -16.14 24.46
CA ARG A 705 -10.23 -16.72 25.79
C ARG A 705 -11.66 -17.21 25.99
N LEU A 706 -12.44 -17.33 24.91
CA LEU A 706 -13.84 -17.77 24.95
C LEU A 706 -13.91 -19.12 25.64
N SER A 707 -14.64 -19.20 26.75
CA SER A 707 -14.60 -20.37 27.64
C SER A 707 -15.93 -21.11 27.76
N GLN A 708 -17.03 -20.40 27.54
CA GLN A 708 -18.39 -20.93 27.41
C GLN A 708 -19.04 -20.23 26.22
N LEU A 709 -19.75 -20.99 25.39
CA LEU A 709 -20.70 -20.44 24.42
C LEU A 709 -22.12 -20.61 24.98
N ARG A 710 -23.09 -19.81 24.53
CA ARG A 710 -24.52 -19.92 24.90
C ARG A 710 -25.34 -20.21 23.65
N SER A 711 -26.53 -20.77 23.85
CA SER A 711 -27.55 -20.80 22.79
C SER A 711 -27.86 -19.35 22.39
N GLY A 712 -27.63 -19.01 21.12
CA GLY A 712 -27.81 -17.64 20.61
C GLY A 712 -26.57 -16.73 20.63
N THR A 713 -25.38 -17.19 21.07
CA THR A 713 -24.13 -16.40 21.00
C THR A 713 -23.78 -15.95 19.58
N PHE A 714 -24.22 -16.69 18.56
CA PHE A 714 -24.02 -16.37 17.14
C PHE A 714 -25.32 -15.93 16.42
N SER A 715 -26.36 -15.55 17.15
CA SER A 715 -27.65 -15.19 16.55
C SER A 715 -27.58 -13.90 15.73
N GLY A 716 -28.24 -13.90 14.56
CA GLY A 716 -28.14 -12.86 13.53
C GLY A 716 -27.16 -13.17 12.40
N LEU A 717 -26.22 -14.12 12.60
CA LEU A 717 -25.20 -14.51 11.61
C LEU A 717 -25.71 -15.51 10.53
N GLU A 718 -26.95 -15.34 10.08
CA GLU A 718 -27.64 -16.24 9.13
C GLU A 718 -26.91 -16.42 7.78
N GLY A 719 -26.12 -15.43 7.37
CA GLY A 719 -25.35 -15.43 6.12
C GLY A 719 -23.92 -15.96 6.22
N LEU A 720 -23.46 -16.40 7.41
CA LEU A 720 -22.08 -16.74 7.72
C LEU A 720 -21.62 -18.02 7.01
N ALA A 721 -20.44 -17.99 6.38
CA ALA A 721 -19.84 -19.15 5.71
C ALA A 721 -18.59 -19.70 6.46
N TRP A 722 -17.85 -18.84 7.14
CA TRP A 722 -16.59 -19.18 7.82
C TRP A 722 -16.63 -18.79 9.31
N LEU A 723 -16.48 -19.77 10.20
CA LEU A 723 -16.39 -19.56 11.64
C LEU A 723 -15.10 -20.16 12.21
N MET A 724 -14.19 -19.29 12.65
CA MET A 724 -12.89 -19.69 13.20
C MET A 724 -12.86 -19.46 14.71
N LEU A 725 -12.76 -20.55 15.48
CA LEU A 725 -12.79 -20.54 16.96
C LEU A 725 -11.55 -21.20 17.59
N ALA A 726 -10.52 -21.50 16.80
CA ALA A 726 -9.34 -22.22 17.25
C ALA A 726 -8.56 -21.52 18.38
N GLY A 727 -7.80 -22.25 19.18
CA GLY A 727 -6.92 -21.67 20.22
C GLY A 727 -7.64 -20.97 21.39
N ASN A 728 -8.94 -21.22 21.55
CA ASN A 728 -9.77 -20.67 22.62
C ASN A 728 -9.78 -21.59 23.87
N ARG A 729 -10.76 -21.36 24.76
CA ARG A 729 -10.94 -22.10 26.01
C ARG A 729 -12.27 -22.85 26.07
N ILE A 730 -12.90 -23.08 24.92
CA ILE A 730 -14.22 -23.70 24.80
C ILE A 730 -14.09 -25.16 25.23
N ASN A 731 -14.80 -25.55 26.30
CA ASN A 731 -14.76 -26.90 26.85
C ASN A 731 -16.06 -27.70 26.64
N ASP A 732 -17.09 -27.05 26.11
CA ASP A 732 -18.42 -27.61 25.86
C ASP A 732 -19.10 -26.88 24.69
N LEU A 733 -19.96 -27.59 23.96
CA LEU A 733 -20.80 -27.07 22.88
C LEU A 733 -22.27 -27.34 23.24
N PRO A 734 -23.00 -26.36 23.81
CA PRO A 734 -24.36 -26.60 24.26
C PRO A 734 -25.34 -26.75 23.07
N PRO A 735 -26.38 -27.58 23.19
CA PRO A 735 -27.36 -27.77 22.12
C PRO A 735 -27.95 -26.45 21.62
N GLY A 736 -27.96 -26.26 20.30
CA GLY A 736 -28.48 -25.04 19.66
C GLY A 736 -27.53 -23.83 19.66
N VAL A 737 -26.26 -23.98 20.06
CA VAL A 737 -25.24 -22.92 19.93
C VAL A 737 -25.07 -22.44 18.48
N PHE A 738 -25.25 -23.33 17.51
CA PHE A 738 -25.13 -23.07 16.07
C PHE A 738 -26.48 -23.04 15.32
N ALA A 739 -27.61 -22.90 16.03
CA ALA A 739 -28.95 -23.09 15.45
C ALA A 739 -29.28 -22.15 14.27
N ASP A 740 -28.69 -20.95 14.26
CA ASP A 740 -28.92 -19.93 13.22
C ASP A 740 -27.84 -19.97 12.10
N LEU A 741 -26.90 -20.92 12.14
CA LEU A 741 -25.70 -20.95 11.30
C LEU A 741 -25.77 -21.92 10.10
N GLY A 742 -26.98 -22.08 9.52
CA GLY A 742 -27.24 -23.04 8.43
C GLY A 742 -26.41 -22.87 7.16
N ARG A 743 -25.67 -21.75 7.02
CA ARG A 743 -24.79 -21.43 5.88
C ARG A 743 -23.29 -21.66 6.13
N VAL A 744 -22.88 -22.05 7.34
CA VAL A 744 -21.46 -22.22 7.66
C VAL A 744 -20.91 -23.45 6.95
N VAL A 745 -20.04 -23.21 5.96
CA VAL A 745 -19.34 -24.22 5.16
C VAL A 745 -18.11 -24.76 5.88
N PHE A 746 -17.47 -23.93 6.70
CA PHE A 746 -16.20 -24.26 7.38
C PHE A 746 -16.22 -23.85 8.86
N LEU A 747 -15.92 -24.82 9.73
CA LEU A 747 -15.80 -24.63 11.19
C LEU A 747 -14.48 -25.19 11.71
N ASN A 748 -13.67 -24.35 12.37
CA ASN A 748 -12.42 -24.75 13.03
C ASN A 748 -12.49 -24.54 14.55
N LEU A 749 -12.37 -25.65 15.28
CA LEU A 749 -12.41 -25.77 16.73
C LEU A 749 -11.06 -26.25 17.33
N ASN A 750 -9.99 -26.41 16.54
CA ASN A 750 -8.70 -26.93 17.01
C ASN A 750 -8.13 -26.15 18.20
N TYR A 751 -7.31 -26.81 19.02
CA TYR A 751 -6.65 -26.23 20.20
C TYR A 751 -7.62 -25.69 21.27
N ASN A 752 -8.85 -26.21 21.34
CA ASN A 752 -9.82 -25.91 22.40
C ASN A 752 -9.94 -27.05 23.44
N PRO A 753 -10.11 -26.77 24.74
CA PRO A 753 -10.22 -27.74 25.84
C PRO A 753 -11.54 -28.58 25.86
N LEU A 754 -12.09 -28.89 24.69
CA LEU A 754 -13.31 -29.66 24.49
C LEU A 754 -13.04 -31.14 24.80
N THR A 755 -13.67 -31.68 25.86
CA THR A 755 -13.39 -33.05 26.33
C THR A 755 -14.24 -34.13 25.66
N GLU A 756 -15.43 -33.78 25.18
CA GLU A 756 -16.42 -34.66 24.54
C GLU A 756 -17.10 -33.91 23.38
N LEU A 757 -17.23 -34.54 22.21
CA LEU A 757 -18.21 -34.14 21.20
C LEU A 757 -19.54 -34.82 21.52
N LYS A 758 -20.44 -34.08 22.16
CA LYS A 758 -21.75 -34.55 22.61
C LYS A 758 -22.71 -34.80 21.44
N ARG A 759 -23.73 -35.61 21.71
CA ARG A 759 -24.86 -35.83 20.81
C ARG A 759 -25.51 -34.50 20.39
N ASP A 760 -25.81 -34.37 19.10
CA ASP A 760 -26.48 -33.21 18.48
C ASP A 760 -25.73 -31.86 18.66
N ALA A 761 -24.42 -31.89 19.00
CA ALA A 761 -23.63 -30.68 19.30
C ALA A 761 -23.33 -29.78 18.08
N LEU A 762 -23.41 -30.33 16.86
CA LEU A 762 -23.21 -29.62 15.59
C LEU A 762 -24.55 -29.25 14.90
N TRP A 763 -25.67 -29.42 15.59
CA TRP A 763 -27.00 -29.17 15.03
C TRP A 763 -27.21 -27.70 14.63
N GLY A 764 -27.66 -27.49 13.39
CA GLY A 764 -27.89 -26.17 12.79
C GLY A 764 -26.86 -25.76 11.74
N LEU A 765 -25.79 -26.55 11.55
CA LEU A 765 -24.75 -26.32 10.54
C LEU A 765 -25.06 -27.06 9.22
N ASP A 766 -26.25 -26.82 8.65
CA ASP A 766 -26.82 -27.64 7.56
C ASP A 766 -25.93 -27.72 6.29
N ASP A 767 -25.31 -26.61 5.87
CA ASP A 767 -24.41 -26.53 4.69
C ASP A 767 -22.91 -26.85 5.00
N LEU A 768 -22.59 -27.44 6.16
CA LEU A 768 -21.18 -27.66 6.58
C LEU A 768 -20.44 -28.69 5.71
N GLU A 769 -19.35 -28.27 5.06
CA GLU A 769 -18.48 -29.11 4.24
C GLU A 769 -17.19 -29.53 4.95
N VAL A 770 -16.63 -28.67 5.83
CA VAL A 770 -15.32 -28.88 6.47
C VAL A 770 -15.36 -28.62 7.98
N LEU A 771 -14.91 -29.60 8.77
CA LEU A 771 -14.81 -29.52 10.22
C LEU A 771 -13.43 -29.95 10.72
N TRP A 772 -12.74 -29.06 11.43
CA TRP A 772 -11.50 -29.37 12.15
C TRP A 772 -11.73 -29.28 13.66
N VAL A 773 -11.44 -30.36 14.40
CA VAL A 773 -11.63 -30.43 15.85
C VAL A 773 -10.58 -31.32 16.52
N GLY A 774 -9.62 -30.72 17.22
CA GLY A 774 -8.45 -31.43 17.75
C GLY A 774 -7.61 -30.66 18.77
N SER A 775 -6.46 -31.22 19.11
CA SER A 775 -5.34 -30.58 19.83
C SER A 775 -5.63 -29.97 21.21
N GLY A 776 -6.71 -30.38 21.88
CA GLY A 776 -7.11 -29.79 23.17
C GLY A 776 -7.73 -30.76 24.20
N GLY A 777 -7.61 -32.07 24.00
CA GLY A 777 -8.05 -33.04 25.02
C GLY A 777 -9.38 -33.75 24.74
N LEU A 778 -9.90 -33.66 23.50
CA LEU A 778 -11.04 -34.44 23.05
C LEU A 778 -10.79 -35.94 23.29
N SER A 779 -11.59 -36.53 24.18
CA SER A 779 -11.38 -37.88 24.70
C SER A 779 -12.52 -38.84 24.38
N GLN A 780 -13.67 -38.31 23.94
CA GLN A 780 -14.86 -39.06 23.56
C GLN A 780 -15.60 -38.33 22.42
N ILE A 781 -16.19 -39.10 21.49
CA ILE A 781 -17.12 -38.61 20.47
C ILE A 781 -18.38 -39.47 20.59
N HIS A 782 -19.53 -38.83 20.79
CA HIS A 782 -20.80 -39.55 20.87
C HIS A 782 -21.22 -40.05 19.47
N PRO A 783 -21.78 -41.28 19.32
CA PRO A 783 -22.36 -41.83 18.07
C PRO A 783 -23.59 -41.09 17.48
N GLY A 784 -23.61 -39.77 17.62
CA GLY A 784 -24.63 -38.84 17.13
C GLY A 784 -24.18 -37.39 17.28
N ALA A 785 -22.88 -37.13 17.42
CA ALA A 785 -22.33 -35.78 17.46
C ALA A 785 -22.48 -35.05 16.12
N PHE A 786 -22.35 -35.81 15.02
CA PHE A 786 -22.50 -35.35 13.64
C PHE A 786 -23.96 -35.35 13.14
N ASN A 787 -24.94 -35.48 14.04
CA ASN A 787 -26.35 -35.29 13.69
C ASN A 787 -26.59 -33.84 13.27
N GLY A 788 -27.13 -33.64 12.07
CA GLY A 788 -27.40 -32.32 11.51
C GLY A 788 -26.33 -31.79 10.55
N VAL A 789 -25.21 -32.52 10.33
CA VAL A 789 -24.17 -32.13 9.35
C VAL A 789 -23.99 -33.16 8.21
N PRO A 790 -25.06 -33.57 7.50
CA PRO A 790 -24.97 -34.59 6.46
C PRO A 790 -24.21 -34.12 5.21
N GLY A 791 -23.93 -32.82 5.07
CA GLY A 791 -23.16 -32.23 3.96
C GLY A 791 -21.65 -32.45 4.06
N LEU A 792 -21.13 -32.86 5.23
CA LEU A 792 -19.70 -32.85 5.53
C LEU A 792 -18.89 -33.69 4.54
N ILE A 793 -17.84 -33.08 3.98
CA ILE A 793 -16.93 -33.63 2.98
C ILE A 793 -15.58 -33.98 3.62
N GLN A 794 -15.06 -33.11 4.49
CA GLN A 794 -13.77 -33.27 5.17
C GLN A 794 -13.91 -33.16 6.70
N LEU A 795 -13.41 -34.16 7.42
CA LEU A 795 -13.35 -34.18 8.88
C LEU A 795 -11.90 -34.41 9.35
N ALA A 796 -11.40 -33.52 10.22
CA ALA A 796 -10.10 -33.66 10.86
C ALA A 796 -10.22 -33.71 12.39
N VAL A 797 -9.68 -34.79 12.97
CA VAL A 797 -9.64 -35.10 14.41
C VAL A 797 -8.20 -35.42 14.81
N ALA A 798 -7.39 -34.37 14.93
CA ALA A 798 -5.93 -34.46 15.12
C ALA A 798 -5.50 -34.26 16.58
N GLU A 799 -4.38 -34.87 16.99
CA GLU A 799 -3.69 -34.61 18.26
C GLU A 799 -4.58 -34.82 19.51
N THR A 800 -5.50 -35.81 19.45
CA THR A 800 -6.51 -36.06 20.49
C THR A 800 -6.17 -37.26 21.40
N PRO A 801 -6.46 -37.21 22.72
CA PRO A 801 -6.35 -38.37 23.61
C PRO A 801 -7.50 -39.40 23.47
N LEU A 802 -8.24 -39.42 22.35
CA LEU A 802 -9.16 -40.51 22.00
C LEU A 802 -8.44 -41.85 22.12
N SER A 803 -9.02 -42.84 22.81
CA SER A 803 -8.40 -44.16 23.03
C SER A 803 -8.98 -45.27 22.15
N ALA A 804 -10.19 -45.10 21.63
CA ALA A 804 -10.89 -46.05 20.77
C ALA A 804 -11.86 -45.31 19.85
N LEU A 805 -12.20 -45.91 18.71
CA LEU A 805 -13.25 -45.44 17.81
C LEU A 805 -14.33 -46.55 17.68
N PRO A 806 -15.36 -46.57 18.55
CA PRO A 806 -16.40 -47.59 18.53
C PRO A 806 -17.38 -47.41 17.35
N ASP A 807 -18.17 -48.45 17.08
CA ASP A 807 -19.17 -48.43 16.01
C ASP A 807 -20.14 -47.26 16.11
N GLY A 808 -20.48 -46.68 14.96
CA GLY A 808 -21.35 -45.50 14.88
C GLY A 808 -20.71 -44.17 15.30
N THR A 809 -19.43 -44.12 15.69
CA THR A 809 -18.72 -42.84 15.99
C THR A 809 -18.91 -41.79 14.90
N PHE A 810 -18.85 -42.22 13.63
CA PHE A 810 -19.01 -41.38 12.44
C PHE A 810 -20.41 -41.50 11.79
N ALA A 811 -21.42 -41.93 12.54
CA ALA A 811 -22.79 -42.00 12.04
C ALA A 811 -23.32 -40.60 11.68
N GLY A 812 -24.04 -40.52 10.56
CA GLY A 812 -24.60 -39.25 10.05
C GLY A 812 -23.77 -38.56 8.96
N LEU A 813 -22.64 -39.15 8.52
CA LEU A 813 -21.70 -38.57 7.54
C LEU A 813 -21.70 -39.25 6.15
N PRO A 814 -22.85 -39.37 5.44
CA PRO A 814 -22.94 -40.15 4.20
C PRO A 814 -22.19 -39.56 2.99
N ASN A 815 -21.74 -38.31 3.09
CA ASN A 815 -21.05 -37.58 2.03
C ASN A 815 -19.55 -37.41 2.27
N LEU A 816 -19.00 -37.90 3.39
CA LEU A 816 -17.60 -37.68 3.73
C LEU A 816 -16.67 -38.33 2.69
N GLU A 817 -15.78 -37.54 2.10
CA GLU A 817 -14.78 -37.99 1.14
C GLU A 817 -13.38 -38.06 1.78
N GLU A 818 -13.11 -37.28 2.84
CA GLU A 818 -11.82 -37.25 3.54
C GLU A 818 -11.96 -37.32 5.07
N LEU A 819 -11.24 -38.26 5.70
CA LEU A 819 -11.18 -38.45 7.15
C LEU A 819 -9.74 -38.50 7.64
N TYR A 820 -9.39 -37.56 8.52
CA TYR A 820 -8.07 -37.46 9.16
C TYR A 820 -8.21 -37.70 10.66
N VAL A 821 -7.65 -38.80 11.18
CA VAL A 821 -7.61 -39.12 12.62
C VAL A 821 -6.20 -39.57 12.99
N TYR A 822 -5.32 -38.61 13.29
CA TYR A 822 -3.87 -38.86 13.41
C TYR A 822 -3.24 -38.25 14.67
N SER A 823 -2.06 -38.76 15.04
CA SER A 823 -1.36 -38.43 16.30
C SER A 823 -2.26 -38.59 17.52
N THR A 824 -3.05 -39.67 17.55
CA THR A 824 -4.07 -39.92 18.58
C THR A 824 -3.66 -40.98 19.61
N GLY A 825 -4.46 -41.13 20.66
CA GLY A 825 -4.34 -42.25 21.59
C GLY A 825 -4.94 -43.57 21.10
N VAL A 826 -5.55 -43.62 19.90
CA VAL A 826 -6.48 -44.70 19.50
C VAL A 826 -5.75 -46.03 19.32
N SER A 827 -6.13 -47.04 20.11
CA SER A 827 -5.61 -48.40 20.03
C SER A 827 -6.61 -49.44 19.51
N GLU A 828 -7.90 -49.10 19.45
CA GLU A 828 -9.01 -50.01 19.16
C GLU A 828 -10.00 -49.35 18.18
N LEU A 829 -10.49 -50.12 17.21
CA LEU A 829 -11.50 -49.73 16.22
C LEU A 829 -12.68 -50.71 16.28
N GLY A 830 -13.91 -50.22 16.14
CA GLY A 830 -15.09 -51.08 15.95
C GLY A 830 -15.15 -51.71 14.55
N ASP A 831 -15.82 -52.85 14.45
CA ASP A 831 -15.93 -53.66 13.22
C ASP A 831 -16.61 -52.91 12.05
N GLU A 832 -17.57 -52.04 12.35
CA GLU A 832 -18.38 -51.25 11.40
C GLU A 832 -18.14 -49.73 11.53
N VAL A 833 -17.07 -49.29 12.23
CA VAL A 833 -16.81 -47.87 12.55
C VAL A 833 -16.86 -46.92 11.35
N PHE A 834 -16.45 -47.38 10.17
CA PHE A 834 -16.46 -46.59 8.93
C PHE A 834 -17.68 -46.84 8.01
N ALA A 835 -18.60 -47.75 8.37
CA ALA A 835 -19.72 -48.15 7.52
C ALA A 835 -20.72 -47.00 7.19
N GLY A 836 -20.73 -45.94 8.02
CA GLY A 836 -21.55 -44.74 7.79
C GLY A 836 -21.07 -43.82 6.67
N MET A 837 -19.87 -44.04 6.10
CA MET A 837 -19.19 -43.13 5.16
C MET A 837 -18.86 -43.83 3.81
N PRO A 838 -19.87 -44.23 3.02
CA PRO A 838 -19.68 -45.03 1.80
C PRO A 838 -19.03 -44.27 0.63
N ARG A 839 -18.71 -42.98 0.80
CA ARG A 839 -18.07 -42.10 -0.19
C ARG A 839 -16.61 -41.78 0.12
N LEU A 840 -16.07 -42.33 1.22
CA LEU A 840 -14.74 -42.02 1.72
C LEU A 840 -13.66 -42.43 0.70
N ARG A 841 -12.86 -41.45 0.24
CA ARG A 841 -11.72 -41.66 -0.66
C ARG A 841 -10.39 -41.65 0.08
N ASN A 842 -10.25 -40.79 1.07
CA ASN A 842 -8.98 -40.57 1.77
C ASN A 842 -9.15 -40.85 3.27
N LEU A 843 -8.47 -41.87 3.78
CA LEU A 843 -8.50 -42.27 5.19
C LEU A 843 -7.09 -42.27 5.79
N TYR A 844 -6.86 -41.39 6.76
CA TYR A 844 -5.59 -41.21 7.46
C TYR A 844 -5.73 -41.55 8.94
N LEU A 845 -5.08 -42.62 9.38
CA LEU A 845 -5.07 -43.16 10.75
C LEU A 845 -3.64 -43.22 11.35
N TRP A 846 -2.74 -42.38 10.85
CA TRP A 846 -1.29 -42.46 11.13
C TRP A 846 -0.90 -41.94 12.53
N ASP A 847 0.28 -42.35 13.00
CA ASP A 847 0.87 -41.95 14.30
C ASP A 847 -0.07 -42.18 15.51
N SER A 848 -0.94 -43.19 15.41
CA SER A 848 -1.85 -43.60 16.48
C SER A 848 -1.30 -44.84 17.22
N ARG A 849 -2.14 -45.60 17.93
CA ARG A 849 -1.70 -46.69 18.82
C ARG A 849 -2.31 -48.05 18.47
N LEU A 850 -2.81 -48.20 17.23
CA LEU A 850 -3.49 -49.42 16.79
C LEU A 850 -2.56 -50.62 16.91
N THR A 851 -2.97 -51.63 17.68
CA THR A 851 -2.23 -52.90 17.85
C THR A 851 -2.71 -54.00 16.93
N GLU A 852 -3.98 -53.92 16.51
CA GLU A 852 -4.65 -54.84 15.59
C GLU A 852 -5.72 -54.07 14.78
N LEU A 853 -6.30 -54.72 13.76
CA LEU A 853 -7.41 -54.20 12.95
C LEU A 853 -8.52 -55.26 12.88
N PRO A 854 -9.81 -54.90 12.97
CA PRO A 854 -10.89 -55.85 12.75
C PRO A 854 -10.91 -56.36 11.30
N PRO A 855 -11.18 -57.67 11.04
CA PRO A 855 -11.08 -58.26 9.70
C PRO A 855 -11.99 -57.65 8.62
N SER A 856 -13.05 -56.92 9.00
CA SER A 856 -14.00 -56.30 8.07
C SER A 856 -14.07 -54.77 8.14
N VAL A 857 -13.15 -54.12 8.88
CA VAL A 857 -13.22 -52.68 9.20
C VAL A 857 -13.27 -51.76 7.97
N PHE A 858 -12.66 -52.16 6.85
CA PHE A 858 -12.68 -51.41 5.59
C PHE A 858 -13.65 -51.97 4.52
N SER A 859 -14.44 -53.00 4.84
CA SER A 859 -15.24 -53.76 3.86
C SER A 859 -16.28 -52.93 3.10
N HIS A 860 -16.73 -51.81 3.68
CA HIS A 860 -17.70 -50.88 3.07
C HIS A 860 -17.07 -49.77 2.21
N LEU A 861 -15.74 -49.65 2.18
CA LEU A 861 -15.02 -48.50 1.61
C LEU A 861 -14.55 -48.76 0.16
N ALA A 862 -15.44 -49.23 -0.70
CA ALA A 862 -15.09 -49.67 -2.06
C ALA A 862 -14.52 -48.55 -2.97
N ASP A 863 -14.85 -47.29 -2.68
CA ASP A 863 -14.37 -46.09 -3.38
C ASP A 863 -13.08 -45.48 -2.77
N LEU A 864 -12.46 -46.12 -1.77
CA LEU A 864 -11.26 -45.62 -1.09
C LEU A 864 -10.04 -45.61 -2.04
N GLU A 865 -9.39 -44.45 -2.16
CA GLU A 865 -8.22 -44.22 -3.01
C GLU A 865 -6.90 -44.16 -2.22
N ILE A 866 -6.93 -43.66 -0.99
CA ILE A 866 -5.77 -43.50 -0.10
C ILE A 866 -6.09 -44.07 1.28
N LEU A 867 -5.24 -44.98 1.76
CA LEU A 867 -5.23 -45.47 3.14
C LEU A 867 -3.84 -45.31 3.75
N ASP A 868 -3.76 -44.57 4.86
CA ASP A 868 -2.54 -44.44 5.67
C ASP A 868 -2.80 -44.95 7.09
N ILE A 869 -2.14 -46.04 7.46
CA ILE A 869 -2.13 -46.65 8.80
C ILE A 869 -0.70 -46.69 9.37
N SER A 870 0.19 -45.84 8.86
CA SER A 870 1.61 -45.81 9.23
C SER A 870 1.87 -45.28 10.65
N GLY A 871 3.01 -45.65 11.23
CA GLY A 871 3.39 -45.18 12.59
C GLY A 871 2.54 -45.75 13.73
N ASN A 872 1.78 -46.83 13.50
CA ASN A 872 1.00 -47.54 14.51
C ASN A 872 1.83 -48.70 15.14
N GLN A 873 1.17 -49.58 15.91
CA GLN A 873 1.79 -50.68 16.65
C GLN A 873 1.36 -52.06 16.10
N LEU A 874 0.89 -52.10 14.84
CA LEU A 874 0.35 -53.31 14.22
C LEU A 874 1.44 -54.37 14.09
N ALA A 875 1.28 -55.49 14.79
CA ALA A 875 2.22 -56.62 14.75
C ALA A 875 1.85 -57.66 13.68
N THR A 876 0.56 -57.74 13.34
CA THR A 876 -0.03 -58.58 12.30
C THR A 876 -1.17 -57.83 11.63
N LEU A 877 -1.63 -58.32 10.48
CA LEU A 877 -2.85 -57.86 9.78
C LEU A 877 -3.76 -59.07 9.52
N PRO A 878 -5.09 -58.92 9.53
CA PRO A 878 -5.98 -60.02 9.13
C PRO A 878 -5.80 -60.39 7.65
N PRO A 879 -5.89 -61.68 7.27
CA PRO A 879 -5.90 -62.09 5.87
C PRO A 879 -7.00 -61.38 5.07
N GLY A 880 -6.67 -60.92 3.86
CA GLY A 880 -7.63 -60.25 2.97
C GLY A 880 -8.27 -58.96 3.50
N VAL A 881 -7.75 -58.31 4.55
CA VAL A 881 -8.38 -57.13 5.19
C VAL A 881 -8.60 -55.93 4.25
N PHE A 882 -7.83 -55.83 3.16
CA PHE A 882 -7.96 -54.79 2.14
C PHE A 882 -8.72 -55.24 0.87
N SER A 883 -9.21 -56.49 0.82
CA SER A 883 -9.72 -57.15 -0.41
C SER A 883 -10.85 -56.43 -1.15
N ASN A 884 -11.66 -55.63 -0.46
CA ASN A 884 -12.77 -54.88 -1.05
C ASN A 884 -12.35 -53.49 -1.62
N LEU A 885 -11.11 -53.05 -1.37
CA LEU A 885 -10.62 -51.71 -1.69
C LEU A 885 -10.13 -51.62 -3.16
N SER A 886 -11.01 -51.97 -4.09
CA SER A 886 -10.68 -52.09 -5.52
C SER A 886 -10.12 -50.82 -6.18
N ARG A 887 -10.45 -49.65 -5.61
CA ARG A 887 -10.00 -48.30 -6.00
C ARG A 887 -8.71 -47.82 -5.34
N LEU A 888 -8.12 -48.60 -4.44
CA LEU A 888 -6.99 -48.14 -3.63
C LEU A 888 -5.76 -47.91 -4.51
N LYS A 889 -5.28 -46.67 -4.55
CA LYS A 889 -4.13 -46.21 -5.33
C LYS A 889 -2.87 -46.13 -4.47
N SER A 890 -3.03 -45.73 -3.20
CA SER A 890 -1.94 -45.59 -2.23
C SER A 890 -2.24 -46.30 -0.91
N LEU A 891 -1.35 -47.18 -0.49
CA LEU A 891 -1.38 -47.88 0.80
C LEU A 891 -0.10 -47.62 1.59
N ALA A 892 -0.21 -46.96 2.74
CA ALA A 892 0.89 -46.62 3.63
C ALA A 892 0.79 -47.38 4.95
N VAL A 893 1.74 -48.27 5.21
CA VAL A 893 1.81 -49.16 6.39
C VAL A 893 3.19 -49.12 7.05
N GLN A 894 4.07 -48.21 6.60
CA GLN A 894 5.41 -48.03 7.13
C GLN A 894 5.43 -47.73 8.64
N ARG A 895 6.55 -47.99 9.31
CA ARG A 895 6.74 -47.70 10.75
C ARG A 895 5.71 -48.41 11.66
N ASN A 896 5.34 -49.64 11.31
CA ASN A 896 4.58 -50.57 12.16
C ASN A 896 5.51 -51.67 12.70
N ASN A 897 4.95 -52.71 13.33
CA ASN A 897 5.69 -53.84 13.92
C ASN A 897 5.50 -55.16 13.12
N LEU A 898 5.15 -55.09 11.83
CA LEU A 898 4.87 -56.26 11.00
C LEU A 898 6.13 -57.09 10.76
N ALA A 899 6.12 -58.35 11.20
CA ALA A 899 7.20 -59.32 11.00
C ALA A 899 7.04 -60.16 9.72
N GLU A 900 5.79 -60.37 9.29
CA GLU A 900 5.36 -61.09 8.08
C GLU A 900 4.13 -60.39 7.47
N LEU A 901 3.81 -60.71 6.22
CA LEU A 901 2.57 -60.25 5.56
C LEU A 901 1.55 -61.42 5.59
N PRO A 902 0.25 -61.16 5.76
CA PRO A 902 -0.75 -62.23 5.74
C PRO A 902 -1.16 -62.61 4.31
N ASP A 903 -1.74 -63.80 4.19
CA ASP A 903 -2.41 -64.26 2.97
C ASP A 903 -3.43 -63.22 2.46
N GLU A 904 -3.54 -63.10 1.14
CA GLU A 904 -4.46 -62.21 0.43
C GLU A 904 -4.34 -60.71 0.75
N MET A 905 -3.28 -60.23 1.42
CA MET A 905 -3.10 -58.82 1.79
C MET A 905 -3.33 -57.83 0.65
N PHE A 906 -2.80 -58.12 -0.54
CA PHE A 906 -2.92 -57.30 -1.73
C PHE A 906 -4.04 -57.75 -2.67
N SER A 907 -4.78 -58.82 -2.34
CA SER A 907 -5.90 -59.32 -3.14
C SER A 907 -6.92 -58.20 -3.40
N GLY A 908 -7.50 -58.16 -4.60
CA GLY A 908 -8.47 -57.14 -5.01
C GLY A 908 -7.90 -55.73 -5.29
N LEU A 909 -6.66 -55.41 -4.89
CA LEU A 909 -6.04 -54.08 -5.04
C LEU A 909 -5.59 -53.78 -6.50
N SER A 910 -6.58 -53.64 -7.39
CA SER A 910 -6.38 -53.57 -8.84
C SER A 910 -5.82 -52.23 -9.36
N GLU A 911 -6.04 -51.13 -8.63
CA GLU A 911 -5.55 -49.78 -8.97
C GLU A 911 -4.28 -49.35 -8.20
N LEU A 912 -3.71 -50.26 -7.38
CA LEU A 912 -2.58 -49.96 -6.51
C LEU A 912 -1.32 -49.58 -7.31
N ASN A 913 -0.73 -48.43 -6.97
CA ASN A 913 0.46 -47.90 -7.64
C ASN A 913 1.45 -47.21 -6.69
N SER A 914 1.08 -47.02 -5.43
CA SER A 914 1.92 -46.55 -4.33
C SER A 914 1.74 -47.48 -3.13
N LEU A 915 2.83 -48.09 -2.65
CA LEU A 915 2.85 -48.96 -1.48
C LEU A 915 4.09 -48.64 -0.66
N ASN A 916 3.94 -48.47 0.65
CA ASN A 916 5.09 -48.33 1.54
C ASN A 916 4.96 -49.23 2.78
N LEU A 917 5.91 -50.15 2.90
CA LEU A 917 6.06 -51.13 3.98
C LEU A 917 7.38 -50.95 4.76
N GLU A 918 8.16 -49.90 4.47
CA GLU A 918 9.46 -49.68 5.12
C GLU A 918 9.35 -49.41 6.63
N GLU A 919 10.49 -49.46 7.34
CA GLU A 919 10.58 -49.31 8.79
C GLU A 919 9.72 -50.31 9.61
N ASN A 920 9.24 -51.40 8.98
CA ASN A 920 8.72 -52.60 9.66
C ASN A 920 9.85 -53.62 9.90
N PRO A 921 9.79 -54.45 10.97
CA PRO A 921 10.84 -55.42 11.27
C PRO A 921 11.00 -56.56 10.25
N GLY A 922 9.96 -56.87 9.47
CA GLY A 922 10.02 -57.82 8.35
C GLY A 922 10.49 -57.23 7.01
N ALA A 923 10.73 -55.91 6.92
CA ALA A 923 11.09 -55.26 5.66
C ALA A 923 12.60 -55.46 5.30
N PRO A 924 12.94 -55.73 4.03
CA PRO A 924 12.04 -55.92 2.90
C PRO A 924 11.36 -57.30 2.92
N PHE A 925 10.03 -57.30 2.82
CA PHE A 925 9.24 -58.52 2.83
C PHE A 925 9.49 -59.32 1.54
N VAL A 926 9.78 -60.62 1.69
CA VAL A 926 10.05 -61.52 0.56
C VAL A 926 8.72 -62.08 0.05
N LEU A 927 8.29 -61.63 -1.13
CA LEU A 927 7.18 -62.21 -1.88
C LEU A 927 7.74 -63.35 -2.76
N ASP A 928 7.31 -64.58 -2.51
CA ASP A 928 7.83 -65.79 -3.16
C ASP A 928 6.84 -66.32 -4.20
N VAL A 929 7.16 -66.15 -5.49
CA VAL A 929 6.25 -66.56 -6.57
C VAL A 929 6.44 -68.03 -6.91
N GLN A 930 5.49 -68.84 -6.48
CA GLN A 930 5.49 -70.30 -6.56
C GLN A 930 4.92 -70.82 -7.90
N LEU A 931 5.23 -72.09 -8.20
CA LEU A 931 4.81 -72.81 -9.40
C LEU A 931 3.91 -74.00 -9.02
N GLU A 932 2.61 -73.88 -9.24
CA GLU A 932 1.62 -74.88 -8.79
C GLU A 932 0.95 -75.60 -9.97
N ARG A 933 0.87 -76.93 -9.90
CA ARG A 933 0.11 -77.76 -10.85
C ARG A 933 -1.37 -77.81 -10.45
N THR A 934 -2.26 -77.30 -11.30
CA THR A 934 -3.70 -77.16 -11.00
C THR A 934 -4.54 -78.36 -11.45
N ASP A 935 -4.13 -79.09 -12.49
CA ASP A 935 -4.93 -80.22 -13.01
C ASP A 935 -4.90 -81.47 -12.10
N THR A 936 -3.85 -81.62 -11.28
CA THR A 936 -3.72 -82.65 -10.25
C THR A 936 -2.53 -82.39 -9.33
N ALA A 937 -2.63 -82.79 -8.07
CA ALA A 937 -1.51 -82.76 -7.12
C ALA A 937 -0.41 -83.80 -7.41
N ASP A 938 -0.65 -84.75 -8.34
CA ASP A 938 0.37 -85.71 -8.78
C ASP A 938 1.27 -85.11 -9.87
N LEU A 939 2.46 -84.64 -9.47
CA LEU A 939 3.46 -84.08 -10.38
C LEU A 939 3.97 -85.08 -11.43
N ALA A 940 3.83 -86.39 -11.21
CA ALA A 940 4.18 -87.44 -12.18
C ALA A 940 3.03 -87.81 -13.13
N ALA A 941 1.80 -87.30 -12.91
CA ALA A 941 0.62 -87.71 -13.68
C ALA A 941 0.75 -87.40 -15.19
N PRO A 942 0.49 -88.39 -16.06
CA PRO A 942 0.74 -88.28 -17.50
C PRO A 942 -0.32 -87.46 -18.24
N GLY A 943 0.12 -86.49 -19.03
CA GLY A 943 -0.73 -85.65 -19.87
C GLY A 943 -0.08 -84.28 -20.11
N PRO A 944 -0.79 -83.35 -20.75
CA PRO A 944 -0.48 -81.93 -20.60
C PRO A 944 -0.84 -81.49 -19.17
N ALA A 945 0.12 -80.94 -18.42
CA ALA A 945 -0.13 -80.38 -17.10
C ALA A 945 -0.63 -78.94 -17.23
N GLN A 946 -1.58 -78.52 -16.39
CA GLN A 946 -1.92 -77.10 -16.21
C GLN A 946 -1.17 -76.59 -14.99
N VAL A 947 -0.57 -75.41 -15.12
CA VAL A 947 0.27 -74.78 -14.10
C VAL A 947 -0.12 -73.31 -13.99
N VAL A 948 -0.08 -72.77 -12.78
CA VAL A 948 -0.17 -71.34 -12.49
C VAL A 948 1.11 -70.85 -11.80
N LEU A 949 1.35 -69.55 -11.89
CA LEU A 949 2.15 -68.84 -10.90
C LEU A 949 1.23 -68.45 -9.75
N SER A 950 1.62 -68.71 -8.51
CA SER A 950 0.88 -68.33 -7.30
C SER A 950 1.70 -67.42 -6.40
N LEU A 951 1.01 -66.59 -5.61
CA LEU A 951 1.59 -65.74 -4.58
C LEU A 951 0.57 -65.54 -3.45
N SER A 952 0.93 -65.97 -2.24
CA SER A 952 0.06 -66.00 -1.04
C SER A 952 -0.55 -64.64 -0.71
N GLU A 953 0.25 -63.58 -0.74
CA GLU A 953 -0.17 -62.23 -0.37
C GLU A 953 -0.95 -61.53 -1.49
N GLY A 954 -0.91 -62.06 -2.72
CA GLY A 954 -1.35 -61.38 -3.94
C GLY A 954 -0.29 -60.42 -4.50
N ALA A 955 -0.40 -60.08 -5.79
CA ALA A 955 0.57 -59.21 -6.44
C ALA A 955 0.27 -57.70 -6.18
N PRO A 956 1.20 -56.93 -5.56
CA PRO A 956 1.02 -55.49 -5.31
C PRO A 956 1.23 -54.59 -6.54
N PHE A 957 1.59 -55.18 -7.69
CA PHE A 957 1.61 -54.57 -9.02
C PHE A 957 1.57 -55.68 -10.07
N SER A 958 1.18 -55.41 -11.32
CA SER A 958 1.16 -56.45 -12.36
C SER A 958 2.57 -56.95 -12.70
N MET A 959 2.87 -58.20 -12.33
CA MET A 959 4.18 -58.84 -12.47
C MET A 959 4.23 -59.72 -13.72
N ARG A 960 5.05 -59.33 -14.71
CA ARG A 960 5.35 -60.19 -15.86
C ARG A 960 6.60 -61.02 -15.60
N ILE A 961 6.43 -62.34 -15.54
CA ILE A 961 7.47 -63.29 -15.15
C ILE A 961 7.81 -64.18 -16.36
N PRO A 962 9.05 -64.13 -16.89
CA PRO A 962 9.47 -65.00 -17.99
C PRO A 962 9.46 -66.47 -17.56
N LEU A 963 9.12 -67.36 -18.48
CA LEU A 963 9.09 -68.80 -18.24
C LEU A 963 10.05 -69.51 -19.19
N SER A 964 10.73 -70.53 -18.67
CA SER A 964 11.58 -71.42 -19.46
C SER A 964 11.32 -72.88 -19.07
N VAL A 965 11.62 -73.80 -19.98
CA VAL A 965 11.40 -75.23 -19.77
C VAL A 965 12.55 -76.05 -20.36
N ASP A 966 13.01 -77.04 -19.60
CA ASP A 966 13.86 -78.13 -20.12
C ASP A 966 13.07 -79.44 -20.20
N GLY A 967 13.35 -80.26 -21.21
CA GLY A 967 12.65 -81.53 -21.46
C GLY A 967 11.19 -81.40 -21.91
N GLY A 968 10.69 -80.23 -22.30
CA GLY A 968 9.28 -80.01 -22.64
C GLY A 968 8.99 -78.80 -23.54
N THR A 969 7.71 -78.45 -23.68
CA THR A 969 7.22 -77.22 -24.31
C THR A 969 6.17 -76.54 -23.43
N LEU A 970 6.11 -75.21 -23.48
CA LEU A 970 5.13 -74.37 -22.81
C LEU A 970 4.12 -73.78 -23.82
N SER A 971 2.90 -73.49 -23.38
CA SER A 971 1.92 -72.72 -24.17
C SER A 971 2.26 -71.22 -24.30
N THR A 972 3.13 -70.70 -23.43
CA THR A 972 3.55 -69.30 -23.33
C THR A 972 5.04 -69.20 -23.00
N SER A 973 5.65 -68.03 -23.16
CA SER A 973 7.05 -67.76 -22.76
C SER A 973 7.20 -66.78 -21.60
N ALA A 974 6.09 -66.24 -21.10
CA ALA A 974 6.01 -65.44 -19.88
C ALA A 974 4.54 -65.33 -19.46
N GLU A 975 4.24 -65.44 -18.17
CA GLU A 975 2.91 -65.15 -17.64
C GLU A 975 2.86 -63.81 -16.89
N VAL A 976 1.64 -63.36 -16.61
CA VAL A 976 1.38 -62.12 -15.85
C VAL A 976 0.41 -62.39 -14.71
N ILE A 977 0.89 -62.27 -13.48
CA ILE A 977 0.02 -62.06 -12.31
C ILE A 977 -0.39 -60.59 -12.33
N GLN A 978 -1.70 -60.30 -12.35
CA GLN A 978 -2.18 -58.91 -12.36
C GLN A 978 -2.17 -58.30 -10.96
N SER A 979 -2.06 -56.98 -10.86
CA SER A 979 -2.26 -56.27 -9.58
C SER A 979 -3.57 -56.70 -8.95
N GLY A 980 -3.55 -57.06 -7.67
CA GLY A 980 -4.73 -57.56 -6.96
C GLY A 980 -5.07 -59.04 -7.20
N SER A 981 -4.23 -59.82 -7.90
CA SER A 981 -4.44 -61.26 -8.11
C SER A 981 -3.44 -62.11 -7.32
N THR A 982 -3.91 -63.23 -6.77
CA THR A 982 -3.08 -64.26 -6.09
C THR A 982 -2.51 -65.31 -7.04
N SER A 983 -2.95 -65.33 -8.31
CA SER A 983 -2.40 -66.24 -9.32
C SER A 983 -2.41 -65.67 -10.74
N SER A 984 -1.63 -66.29 -11.63
CA SER A 984 -1.68 -66.08 -13.08
C SER A 984 -2.84 -66.85 -13.73
N PRO A 985 -3.18 -66.56 -15.00
CA PRO A 985 -3.88 -67.52 -15.85
C PRO A 985 -3.16 -68.88 -15.89
N GLU A 986 -3.92 -69.95 -16.13
CA GLU A 986 -3.34 -71.29 -16.34
C GLU A 986 -2.55 -71.35 -17.66
N PHE A 987 -1.36 -71.93 -17.61
CA PHE A 987 -0.54 -72.25 -18.77
C PHE A 987 -0.23 -73.75 -18.83
N THR A 988 -0.13 -74.28 -20.05
CA THR A 988 0.02 -75.71 -20.29
C THR A 988 1.48 -76.11 -20.50
N VAL A 989 1.94 -77.13 -19.78
CA VAL A 989 3.26 -77.76 -19.93
C VAL A 989 3.10 -79.13 -20.58
N THR A 990 3.89 -79.42 -21.61
CA THR A 990 3.87 -80.73 -22.32
C THR A 990 5.27 -81.35 -22.38
N MET A 991 5.39 -82.64 -22.07
CA MET A 991 6.67 -83.35 -22.13
C MET A 991 7.15 -83.58 -23.58
N SER A 992 8.43 -83.34 -23.84
CA SER A 992 9.07 -83.65 -25.12
C SER A 992 9.42 -85.14 -25.21
N SER A 993 9.18 -85.78 -26.36
CA SER A 993 9.37 -87.22 -26.55
C SER A 993 10.85 -87.64 -26.52
N GLY A 994 11.39 -87.88 -25.32
CA GLY A 994 12.77 -88.32 -25.11
C GLY A 994 13.38 -87.99 -23.75
N SER A 995 12.78 -87.11 -22.94
CA SER A 995 13.29 -86.86 -21.59
C SER A 995 13.12 -88.08 -20.68
N GLN A 996 14.15 -88.40 -19.89
CA GLN A 996 14.10 -89.42 -18.82
C GLN A 996 14.22 -88.82 -17.41
N SER A 997 14.47 -87.51 -17.31
CA SER A 997 14.73 -86.76 -16.07
C SER A 997 13.58 -85.82 -15.68
N GLY A 998 12.38 -86.09 -16.21
CA GLY A 998 11.21 -85.19 -16.12
C GLY A 998 11.28 -84.00 -17.09
N THR A 999 10.32 -83.09 -16.94
CA THR A 999 10.29 -81.76 -17.56
C THR A 999 10.44 -80.73 -16.45
N GLN A 1000 11.39 -79.82 -16.58
CA GLN A 1000 11.71 -78.82 -15.56
C GLN A 1000 11.20 -77.45 -16.01
N VAL A 1001 10.27 -76.86 -15.26
CA VAL A 1001 9.78 -75.49 -15.48
C VAL A 1001 10.56 -74.57 -14.56
N VAL A 1002 11.24 -73.59 -15.16
CA VAL A 1002 12.17 -72.68 -14.46
C VAL A 1002 11.73 -71.25 -14.70
N LEU A 1003 11.53 -70.51 -13.60
CA LEU A 1003 11.21 -69.09 -13.65
C LEU A 1003 12.43 -68.28 -14.15
N GLY A 1004 12.14 -67.26 -14.96
CA GLY A 1004 13.13 -66.25 -15.34
C GLY A 1004 13.45 -65.29 -14.19
N PRO A 1005 14.32 -64.29 -14.44
CA PRO A 1005 14.61 -63.26 -13.44
C PRO A 1005 13.33 -62.51 -13.07
N ALA A 1006 13.10 -62.32 -11.76
CA ALA A 1006 11.98 -61.57 -11.23
C ALA A 1006 11.95 -60.13 -11.79
N PRO A 1007 10.76 -59.55 -12.02
CA PRO A 1007 10.65 -58.19 -12.53
C PRO A 1007 11.20 -57.15 -11.55
N ARG A 1008 11.64 -55.99 -12.06
CA ARG A 1008 12.05 -54.87 -11.21
C ARG A 1008 10.82 -54.30 -10.49
N VAL A 1009 10.86 -54.28 -9.16
CA VAL A 1009 9.88 -53.59 -8.31
C VAL A 1009 9.83 -52.11 -8.69
N PRO A 1010 8.65 -51.50 -8.90
CA PRO A 1010 8.52 -50.07 -9.24
C PRO A 1010 9.03 -49.16 -8.13
N ASP A 1011 9.55 -47.97 -8.48
CA ASP A 1011 10.12 -47.01 -7.51
C ASP A 1011 9.11 -46.40 -6.51
N ALA A 1012 7.82 -46.74 -6.63
CA ALA A 1012 6.73 -46.35 -5.73
C ALA A 1012 6.21 -47.53 -4.87
N ILE A 1013 6.84 -48.71 -4.97
CA ILE A 1013 6.53 -49.91 -4.19
C ILE A 1013 7.74 -50.18 -3.29
N LEU A 1014 7.63 -49.80 -2.01
CA LEU A 1014 8.73 -49.76 -1.05
C LEU A 1014 8.56 -50.83 0.06
N GLY A 1015 9.68 -51.34 0.57
CA GLY A 1015 9.69 -52.38 1.62
C GLY A 1015 9.41 -53.81 1.12
N VAL A 1016 9.47 -54.08 -0.19
CA VAL A 1016 9.19 -55.39 -0.80
C VAL A 1016 10.38 -55.89 -1.63
N GLN A 1017 10.67 -57.18 -1.57
CA GLN A 1017 11.60 -57.90 -2.44
C GLN A 1017 10.90 -59.11 -3.08
N LEU A 1018 11.10 -59.33 -4.37
CA LEU A 1018 10.63 -60.55 -5.04
C LEU A 1018 11.68 -61.67 -4.94
N LEU A 1019 11.22 -62.88 -4.65
CA LEU A 1019 11.93 -64.13 -4.91
C LEU A 1019 11.20 -64.90 -6.02
N ALA A 1020 11.97 -65.62 -6.83
CA ALA A 1020 11.43 -66.57 -7.79
C ALA A 1020 11.66 -67.97 -7.22
N ALA A 1021 10.59 -68.77 -7.12
CA ALA A 1021 10.65 -70.10 -6.54
C ALA A 1021 11.55 -71.08 -7.30
N ASP A 1022 11.83 -72.20 -6.64
CA ASP A 1022 12.57 -73.33 -7.18
C ASP A 1022 11.91 -73.96 -8.42
N THR A 1023 12.71 -74.76 -9.13
CA THR A 1023 12.30 -75.42 -10.38
C THR A 1023 11.22 -76.48 -10.16
N LEU A 1024 10.02 -76.27 -10.72
CA LEU A 1024 8.96 -77.27 -10.71
C LEU A 1024 9.31 -78.42 -11.67
N VAL A 1025 9.41 -79.64 -11.13
CA VAL A 1025 9.74 -80.85 -11.91
C VAL A 1025 8.48 -81.69 -12.13
N LEU A 1026 8.13 -81.89 -13.40
CA LEU A 1026 6.94 -82.63 -13.84
C LEU A 1026 7.32 -83.92 -14.58
N PHE A 1027 6.37 -84.86 -14.66
CA PHE A 1027 6.47 -86.11 -15.44
C PHE A 1027 7.69 -86.99 -15.08
N THR A 1028 8.12 -86.97 -13.83
CA THR A 1028 9.22 -87.81 -13.33
C THR A 1028 8.80 -89.29 -13.32
N ALA A 1029 9.74 -90.18 -13.63
CA ALA A 1029 9.51 -91.61 -13.50
C ALA A 1029 9.44 -91.98 -12.00
N SER A 1030 8.44 -92.78 -11.61
CA SER A 1030 8.22 -93.23 -10.23
C SER A 1030 9.28 -94.24 -9.77
N GLY A 1031 10.50 -93.77 -9.51
CA GLY A 1031 11.66 -94.63 -9.31
C GLY A 1031 12.88 -94.05 -8.58
N ASP A 1032 12.93 -92.75 -8.26
CA ASP A 1032 13.96 -92.19 -7.37
C ASP A 1032 13.40 -90.97 -6.62
N VAL A 1033 13.20 -91.09 -5.31
CA VAL A 1033 12.80 -89.99 -4.42
C VAL A 1033 13.63 -90.06 -3.14
N SER A 1034 14.67 -89.24 -3.07
CA SER A 1034 15.41 -88.97 -1.84
C SER A 1034 15.74 -87.47 -1.77
N GLY A 1035 14.93 -86.71 -1.03
CA GLY A 1035 15.18 -85.29 -0.77
C GLY A 1035 14.22 -84.29 -1.41
N ALA A 1036 12.91 -84.53 -1.32
CA ALA A 1036 11.89 -83.47 -1.37
C ALA A 1036 10.66 -83.95 -0.56
N GLU A 1037 10.30 -83.26 0.53
CA GLU A 1037 9.02 -83.47 1.20
C GLU A 1037 7.96 -82.54 0.59
N PRO A 1038 6.71 -82.99 0.41
CA PRO A 1038 5.65 -82.15 -0.13
C PRO A 1038 5.12 -81.19 0.94
N VAL A 1039 5.36 -79.89 0.77
CA VAL A 1039 4.68 -78.84 1.56
C VAL A 1039 3.25 -78.68 1.02
N GLY A 1040 2.38 -79.59 1.42
CA GLY A 1040 0.94 -79.49 1.17
C GLY A 1040 0.23 -78.71 2.27
N MET A 1041 -0.78 -77.92 1.90
CA MET A 1041 -1.65 -77.20 2.85
C MET A 1041 -2.18 -78.14 3.95
N ALA A 1042 -2.03 -77.73 5.21
CA ALA A 1042 -2.67 -78.35 6.36
C ALA A 1042 -3.56 -77.31 7.06
N ALA A 1043 -4.87 -77.50 7.00
CA ALA A 1043 -5.84 -76.56 7.56
C ALA A 1043 -5.66 -76.39 9.09
N ARG A 1044 -5.66 -75.15 9.57
CA ARG A 1044 -5.88 -74.84 10.98
C ARG A 1044 -7.38 -74.83 11.26
N MET A 1045 -7.84 -75.79 12.05
CA MET A 1045 -9.15 -75.74 12.69
C MET A 1045 -9.14 -74.71 13.83
N GLU A 1046 -10.31 -74.20 14.16
CA GLU A 1046 -10.59 -73.49 15.41
C GLU A 1046 -10.24 -74.37 16.62
N ASP A 1047 -9.73 -73.77 17.71
CA ASP A 1047 -10.34 -74.03 19.02
C ASP A 1047 -10.05 -72.91 20.05
N GLN A 1048 -10.77 -72.97 21.16
CA GLN A 1048 -11.07 -71.86 22.08
C GLN A 1048 -9.99 -71.59 23.16
N ALA A 1049 -10.08 -70.41 23.80
CA ALA A 1049 -9.42 -70.09 25.07
C ALA A 1049 -10.03 -70.90 26.26
N PRO A 1050 -9.43 -70.98 27.48
CA PRO A 1050 -9.44 -69.82 28.40
C PRO A 1050 -8.33 -69.74 29.51
N GLU A 1051 -8.40 -68.65 30.30
CA GLU A 1051 -8.13 -68.52 31.75
C GLU A 1051 -6.78 -68.90 32.43
N ASP A 1052 -6.00 -67.84 32.73
CA ASP A 1052 -5.74 -67.27 34.08
C ASP A 1052 -4.82 -67.95 35.15
N SER A 1053 -4.20 -67.07 35.95
CA SER A 1053 -3.59 -67.23 37.29
C SER A 1053 -2.16 -67.83 37.42
N GLY A 1054 -1.37 -67.38 38.42
CA GLY A 1054 -0.31 -68.24 39.00
C GLY A 1054 1.11 -67.71 39.37
N THR A 1055 1.27 -66.52 39.99
CA THR A 1055 2.39 -66.18 40.93
C THR A 1055 3.87 -66.57 40.67
N ALA A 1056 4.72 -65.56 40.40
CA ALA A 1056 5.98 -65.15 41.09
C ALA A 1056 6.77 -66.08 42.07
N PRO A 1057 8.06 -65.80 42.44
CA PRO A 1057 9.13 -64.94 41.85
C PRO A 1057 10.55 -65.61 41.83
N LEU A 1058 11.65 -64.90 41.44
CA LEU A 1058 12.89 -64.71 42.27
C LEU A 1058 14.13 -64.05 41.58
N THR A 1059 14.66 -62.99 42.23
CA THR A 1059 16.07 -62.50 42.36
C THR A 1059 17.06 -62.29 41.19
N LEU A 1060 17.79 -61.16 41.31
CA LEU A 1060 19.07 -60.81 40.64
C LEU A 1060 20.23 -61.77 41.00
N VAL A 1061 21.32 -61.77 40.20
CA VAL A 1061 22.70 -61.38 40.66
C VAL A 1061 23.71 -61.21 39.50
N THR A 1062 24.68 -60.33 39.73
CA THR A 1062 25.67 -59.64 38.85
C THR A 1062 26.76 -60.42 38.10
N GLY A 1063 27.24 -59.84 36.97
CA GLY A 1063 28.67 -59.72 36.60
C GLY A 1063 29.30 -60.72 35.59
N VAL A 1064 30.54 -60.55 35.08
CA VAL A 1064 31.49 -59.41 35.11
C VAL A 1064 32.65 -59.58 34.07
N LEU A 1065 33.10 -58.48 33.43
CA LEU A 1065 34.40 -58.19 32.72
C LEU A 1065 35.06 -59.13 31.66
N GLY A 1066 35.57 -58.50 30.59
CA GLY A 1066 36.71 -58.97 29.75
C GLY A 1066 36.50 -58.71 28.23
N SER A 1067 37.48 -58.35 27.39
CA SER A 1067 38.89 -57.92 27.59
C SER A 1067 39.37 -57.09 26.37
N ALA A 1068 40.66 -56.70 26.28
CA ALA A 1068 41.13 -55.59 25.42
C ALA A 1068 41.85 -55.97 24.11
N GLY A 1069 41.88 -55.04 23.13
CA GLY A 1069 42.70 -55.10 21.91
C GLY A 1069 43.18 -53.72 21.43
N TRP A 1070 44.43 -53.64 20.95
CA TRP A 1070 45.02 -52.47 20.25
C TRP A 1070 45.34 -52.92 18.79
N ARG A 1071 45.81 -52.13 17.80
CA ARG A 1071 46.56 -50.86 17.76
C ARG A 1071 46.60 -50.34 16.30
N LEU A 1072 46.59 -49.01 16.05
CA LEU A 1072 47.45 -48.33 15.04
C LEU A 1072 47.30 -46.78 15.03
N ARG A 1073 48.26 -46.10 14.38
CA ARG A 1073 48.44 -44.64 14.20
C ARG A 1073 49.48 -44.44 13.07
N PRO A 1074 49.56 -43.30 12.34
CA PRO A 1074 49.85 -41.95 12.88
C PRO A 1074 49.08 -40.82 12.10
N ARG A 1075 49.37 -39.49 12.15
CA ARG A 1075 50.49 -38.67 12.67
C ARG A 1075 50.10 -37.19 12.86
N SER A 1076 50.65 -36.49 13.88
CA SER A 1076 50.79 -35.00 14.00
C SER A 1076 49.52 -34.11 13.97
N LYS A 1077 49.45 -32.86 14.46
CA LYS A 1077 50.21 -31.98 15.40
C LYS A 1077 49.23 -30.80 15.72
N GLY A 1078 49.12 -30.19 16.90
CA GLY A 1078 49.66 -30.48 18.24
C GLY A 1078 49.84 -29.21 19.12
N ARG A 1079 49.71 -29.35 20.46
CA ARG A 1079 49.88 -28.31 21.52
C ARG A 1079 48.75 -27.26 21.58
N GLY A 1080 48.37 -26.68 22.72
CA GLY A 1080 48.73 -26.85 24.15
C GLY A 1080 48.05 -25.73 24.99
N ALA A 1081 47.88 -25.79 26.32
CA ALA A 1081 48.27 -26.78 27.33
C ALA A 1081 47.31 -26.77 28.55
N ARG A 1082 47.51 -27.72 29.50
CA ARG A 1082 46.81 -27.87 30.80
C ARG A 1082 47.54 -27.09 31.94
N PRO A 1083 47.19 -27.23 33.24
CA PRO A 1083 45.93 -26.91 33.95
C PRO A 1083 46.20 -26.13 35.27
N ARG A 1084 45.17 -25.91 36.12
CA ARG A 1084 45.19 -26.01 37.62
C ARG A 1084 43.77 -25.78 38.19
N THR A 1085 43.10 -26.78 38.77
CA THR A 1085 43.06 -27.21 40.20
C THR A 1085 42.48 -26.19 41.18
N GLY A 1086 41.40 -26.54 41.90
CA GLY A 1086 40.92 -25.74 43.04
C GLY A 1086 39.55 -26.14 43.62
N CYS A 1087 39.58 -26.85 44.75
CA CYS A 1087 38.59 -26.92 45.83
C CYS A 1087 38.02 -25.52 46.24
N SER A 1088 36.89 -25.35 46.96
CA SER A 1088 35.83 -26.22 47.51
C SER A 1088 34.76 -25.33 48.21
N ALA A 1089 33.71 -25.96 48.77
CA ALA A 1089 32.85 -25.49 49.87
C ALA A 1089 31.62 -24.61 49.55
N ASP A 1090 30.45 -25.23 49.75
CA ASP A 1090 29.40 -24.83 50.70
C ASP A 1090 28.76 -23.43 50.65
N GLY A 1091 27.58 -23.38 50.02
CA GLY A 1091 26.31 -23.07 50.73
C GLY A 1091 25.95 -21.60 51.01
N GLY A 1092 24.64 -21.29 50.96
CA GLY A 1092 24.13 -20.00 51.45
C GLY A 1092 23.01 -19.38 50.62
N ARG A 1093 21.77 -19.73 50.98
CA ARG A 1093 20.48 -19.20 50.47
C ARG A 1093 20.35 -17.66 50.40
N CYS A 1094 19.52 -17.22 49.43
CA CYS A 1094 18.56 -16.09 49.47
C CYS A 1094 19.03 -14.60 49.42
N THR A 1095 18.65 -13.96 48.30
CA THR A 1095 17.82 -12.72 48.14
C THR A 1095 17.30 -11.92 49.37
N PRO A 1096 16.88 -10.63 49.22
CA PRO A 1096 17.04 -9.65 48.11
C PRO A 1096 17.31 -8.16 48.51
N ALA A 1097 17.32 -7.26 47.49
CA ALA A 1097 16.86 -5.84 47.50
C ALA A 1097 17.84 -4.67 47.82
N GLY A 1098 17.54 -3.50 47.20
CA GLY A 1098 18.27 -2.20 47.26
C GLY A 1098 18.86 -1.79 45.90
N ARG A 1099 18.16 -1.06 45.00
CA ARG A 1099 18.07 0.43 44.93
C ARG A 1099 19.37 1.11 45.40
N GLU A 1100 20.07 1.92 44.59
CA GLU A 1100 19.52 3.12 43.93
C GLU A 1100 20.25 3.55 42.62
N ARG A 1101 20.16 4.84 42.22
CA ARG A 1101 20.48 5.37 40.87
C ARG A 1101 21.91 5.92 40.72
N SER A 1102 22.49 5.79 39.52
CA SER A 1102 22.83 6.92 38.60
C SER A 1102 24.00 6.62 37.64
N GLY A 1103 24.08 7.36 36.51
CA GLY A 1103 25.35 7.67 35.83
C GLY A 1103 25.79 6.81 34.62
N GLY A 1104 25.58 7.35 33.41
CA GLY A 1104 26.71 7.53 32.47
C GLY A 1104 27.13 6.42 31.49
N ALA A 1105 26.59 6.51 30.26
CA ALA A 1105 27.31 6.36 28.98
C ALA A 1105 27.93 5.00 28.50
N ARG A 1106 27.41 4.59 27.33
CA ARG A 1106 28.13 4.03 26.15
C ARG A 1106 28.93 2.71 26.27
N ALA A 1107 28.26 1.63 25.84
CA ALA A 1107 28.44 1.01 24.49
C ALA A 1107 28.88 -0.48 24.40
N LEU A 1108 28.47 -1.08 23.27
CA LEU A 1108 28.97 -2.31 22.62
C LEU A 1108 28.75 -3.68 23.30
N SER A 1109 27.62 -4.29 22.90
CA SER A 1109 27.56 -5.61 22.25
C SER A 1109 28.07 -6.88 22.97
N ARG A 1110 27.14 -7.77 23.33
CA ARG A 1110 27.28 -9.22 23.03
C ARG A 1110 25.98 -10.03 23.04
N ARG A 1111 26.01 -11.16 22.33
CA ARG A 1111 24.97 -12.21 22.27
C ARG A 1111 24.97 -13.08 23.55
N LEU A 1112 23.82 -13.69 23.84
CA LEU A 1112 23.51 -15.05 24.36
C LEU A 1112 22.13 -14.95 25.07
N ALA A 1113 21.05 -15.66 24.72
CA ALA A 1113 20.78 -17.06 24.36
C ALA A 1113 20.34 -17.93 25.56
N GLU A 1114 19.45 -18.91 25.28
CA GLU A 1114 18.78 -19.83 26.22
C GLU A 1114 17.72 -19.15 27.15
N ARG A 1115 16.61 -19.78 27.57
CA ARG A 1115 16.31 -21.22 27.74
C ARG A 1115 14.85 -21.61 27.41
N ALA A 1116 14.69 -22.86 26.97
CA ALA A 1116 13.47 -23.68 27.03
C ALA A 1116 13.34 -24.35 28.45
N PRO A 1117 12.44 -25.30 28.75
CA PRO A 1117 11.92 -26.38 27.91
C PRO A 1117 10.70 -26.01 27.08
#